data_AF-A0A9Q8ZBU5-F1
#
_entry.id   AF-A0A9Q8ZBU5-F1
#
_cell.length_a   1.000
_cell.length_b   1.000
_cell.length_c   1.000
_cell.angle_alpha   90.00
_cell.angle_beta   90.00
_cell.angle_gamma   90.00
#
_symmetry.space_group_name_H-M   'P 1'
#
loop_
_entity.id
_entity.type
_entity.pdbx_description
1 polymer ?
#
loop_
_entity_poly.entity_id
_entity_poly.type
_entity_poly.pdbx_seq_one_letter_code
_entity_poly.pdbx_strand_id
1 'polypeptide(L)'
;MAMLAITDHIGKPLNLGLTLVGIIFTAILWRIFYMQKLHPLAKFHGPWYATSFSIVGAMISALRKEPQWIAHLEKKYGTKHPIRISPYMLLFSNPSALKDIYRDPQCNIKAGLYSAGALGPPSLVTIIDGDEHRALRKALSNGPWTIGPLKNTWESSFDNHIMLFIQKLREHAEAKRIICISDKLTEFAADILGMISFSAPFGSVENQRDERELLKNFRAGLPFFGFAGRFRYFREKVLPLSFVGPALLPSSTDQVGNGWLMGEADRQISTREKQNAEKTFEGRPDFLQHCLDARFSDGSPLSPIQKRGHVTLLIQAGADTTGTAMGMTLQYILENPTVLKRVRTEIEAAESKGLLSTPVLYDEMKQHLPYMGACIKEGLRLGPPAPSLFARQIPKTGKVIDGHFIPGGSDVTVYGYTLQRNKEFYGEDAEEFKPERWLESQQRSFEMEAAQFTFGTGSRVCLGKDVAILESHKLLPEIIRRFDFDVKQLGQYIVTGGVACNAGLMDFTWYQASMHFSILTSALALAGLVSSTPVSPRQQATALNDAFRARGRSYIGTSLTIRNDNTEQNIIRSSEFGSITPENAMKWDATEPNRNQFNWGAADAIANFATQNGKQMRCHTLVWYSQLPGWVNQINNNATLMSVMQNHINQVMGRYRGKCTHWDVVNEALNEDGTNRNNVFLRVIGEQYLPIAFRMAAAADPNAKLYYNDYNLEYGTAKHAGALRIVKLVQSWGVKIDGVGLQGHLVSEPTNTASDVTPSVQVLTKVLQDYADLNVDVAYTELDIRSKNPSNSQKLADAAAAWARVAQSCINVQRCVGMTIWGIADKYSWVPGTFNGEGSALLWNDNFQKKPAYTAFLDVLNGKNVTM
;
A
#
# COMPACT_ATOMS: atom_id res chain seq x y z
N MET A 1 -12.12 -33.83 -48.52
CA MET A 1 -11.97 -32.47 -49.10
C MET A 1 -12.42 -31.35 -48.16
N ALA A 2 -13.51 -31.47 -47.39
CA ALA A 2 -13.97 -30.41 -46.47
C ALA A 2 -13.01 -30.11 -45.29
N MET A 3 -12.29 -31.11 -44.74
CA MET A 3 -11.28 -30.88 -43.69
C MET A 3 -10.01 -30.17 -44.19
N LEU A 4 -9.65 -30.35 -45.47
CA LEU A 4 -8.48 -29.71 -46.08
C LEU A 4 -8.74 -28.23 -46.39
N ALA A 5 -9.98 -27.86 -46.68
CA ALA A 5 -10.38 -26.47 -46.89
C ALA A 5 -10.36 -25.63 -45.60
N ILE A 6 -10.61 -26.25 -44.43
CA ILE A 6 -10.57 -25.56 -43.13
C ILE A 6 -9.12 -25.25 -42.73
N THR A 7 -8.17 -26.14 -43.02
CA THR A 7 -6.75 -25.92 -42.76
C THR A 7 -6.15 -24.80 -43.61
N ASP A 8 -6.54 -24.67 -44.89
CA ASP A 8 -6.11 -23.56 -45.75
C ASP A 8 -6.73 -22.22 -45.35
N HIS A 9 -7.96 -22.24 -44.81
CA HIS A 9 -8.61 -21.02 -44.34
C HIS A 9 -8.00 -20.53 -43.02
N ILE A 10 -7.58 -21.41 -42.11
CA ILE A 10 -7.02 -21.04 -40.79
C ILE A 10 -5.51 -20.69 -40.85
N GLY A 11 -4.80 -21.11 -41.90
CA GLY A 11 -3.35 -20.90 -42.05
C GLY A 11 -2.90 -19.44 -42.21
N LYS A 12 -3.81 -18.49 -42.40
CA LYS A 12 -3.51 -17.04 -42.47
C LYS A 12 -3.79 -16.37 -41.11
N PRO A 13 -2.86 -15.59 -40.52
CA PRO A 13 -3.04 -14.94 -39.21
C PRO A 13 -4.34 -14.13 -39.08
N LEU A 14 -4.79 -13.51 -40.17
CA LEU A 14 -6.04 -12.74 -40.24
C LEU A 14 -7.29 -13.62 -40.02
N ASN A 15 -7.31 -14.84 -40.58
CA ASN A 15 -8.45 -15.76 -40.47
C ASN A 15 -8.50 -16.45 -39.11
N LEU A 16 -7.34 -16.68 -38.48
CA LEU A 16 -7.26 -17.12 -37.08
C LEU A 16 -7.83 -16.05 -36.14
N GLY A 17 -7.50 -14.77 -36.36
CA GLY A 17 -8.06 -13.65 -35.61
C GLY A 17 -9.59 -13.54 -35.75
N LEU A 18 -10.11 -13.62 -36.98
CA LEU A 18 -11.57 -13.57 -37.23
C LEU A 18 -12.31 -14.76 -36.61
N THR A 19 -11.71 -15.97 -36.65
CA THR A 19 -12.27 -17.17 -36.02
C THR A 19 -12.33 -17.01 -34.50
N LEU A 20 -11.27 -16.51 -33.88
CA LEU A 20 -11.22 -16.26 -32.44
C LEU A 20 -12.28 -15.24 -32.01
N VAL A 21 -12.44 -14.15 -32.77
CA VAL A 21 -13.50 -13.15 -32.53
C VAL A 21 -14.89 -13.78 -32.65
N GLY A 22 -15.12 -14.62 -33.66
CA GLY A 22 -16.40 -15.34 -33.83
C GLY A 22 -16.72 -16.28 -32.67
N ILE A 23 -15.72 -17.01 -32.15
CA ILE A 23 -15.87 -17.88 -30.97
C ILE A 23 -16.22 -17.06 -29.73
N ILE A 24 -15.48 -15.97 -29.47
CA ILE A 24 -15.71 -15.11 -28.31
C ILE A 24 -17.11 -14.49 -28.38
N PHE A 25 -17.51 -13.96 -29.55
CA PHE A 25 -18.82 -13.38 -29.75
C PHE A 25 -19.95 -14.39 -29.52
N THR A 26 -19.80 -15.61 -30.06
CA THR A 26 -20.77 -16.69 -29.86
C THR A 26 -20.84 -17.11 -28.39
N ALA A 27 -19.71 -17.20 -27.68
CA ALA A 27 -19.66 -17.52 -26.26
C ALA A 27 -20.34 -16.44 -25.39
N ILE A 28 -20.17 -15.15 -25.74
CA ILE A 28 -20.85 -14.03 -25.07
C ILE A 28 -22.37 -14.13 -25.28
N LEU A 29 -22.83 -14.33 -26.52
CA LEU A 29 -24.25 -14.48 -26.82
C LEU A 29 -24.86 -15.70 -26.13
N TRP A 30 -24.19 -16.85 -26.17
CA TRP A 30 -24.61 -18.06 -25.47
C TRP A 30 -24.72 -17.83 -23.96
N ARG A 31 -23.72 -17.17 -23.36
CA ARG A 31 -23.75 -16.84 -21.94
C ARG A 31 -24.93 -15.93 -21.59
N ILE A 32 -25.22 -14.92 -22.42
CA ILE A 32 -26.38 -14.05 -22.22
C ILE A 32 -27.66 -14.89 -22.29
N PHE A 33 -27.85 -15.66 -23.36
CA PHE A 33 -29.02 -16.51 -23.54
C PHE A 33 -29.21 -17.47 -22.35
N TYR A 34 -28.16 -18.20 -21.96
CA TYR A 34 -28.21 -19.11 -20.83
C TYR A 34 -28.59 -18.38 -19.53
N MET A 35 -27.94 -17.25 -19.22
CA MET A 35 -28.18 -16.51 -17.98
C MET A 35 -29.58 -15.90 -17.89
N GLN A 36 -30.14 -15.48 -19.03
CA GLN A 36 -31.46 -14.84 -19.09
C GLN A 36 -32.62 -15.83 -19.27
N LYS A 37 -32.38 -17.03 -19.82
CA LYS A 37 -33.46 -17.97 -20.19
C LYS A 37 -33.39 -19.33 -19.50
N LEU A 38 -32.19 -19.86 -19.27
CA LEU A 38 -32.01 -21.25 -18.81
C LEU A 38 -31.49 -21.35 -17.36
N HIS A 39 -30.82 -20.32 -16.87
CA HIS A 39 -30.25 -20.32 -15.52
C HIS A 39 -31.36 -20.42 -14.46
N PRO A 40 -31.18 -21.13 -13.33
CA PRO A 40 -32.21 -21.26 -12.28
C PRO A 40 -32.71 -19.93 -11.70
N LEU A 41 -31.89 -18.88 -11.79
CA LEU A 41 -32.23 -17.52 -11.37
C LEU A 41 -32.83 -16.64 -12.49
N ALA A 42 -33.11 -17.17 -13.67
CA ALA A 42 -33.69 -16.41 -14.80
C ALA A 42 -35.09 -15.84 -14.48
N LYS A 43 -35.81 -16.44 -13.53
CA LYS A 43 -37.12 -15.97 -13.05
C LYS A 43 -37.05 -14.67 -12.22
N PHE A 44 -35.87 -14.31 -11.69
CA PHE A 44 -35.70 -13.10 -10.88
C PHE A 44 -35.29 -11.93 -11.77
N HIS A 45 -35.97 -10.79 -11.60
CA HIS A 45 -35.74 -9.60 -12.40
C HIS A 45 -34.36 -8.99 -12.12
N GLY A 46 -33.77 -8.38 -13.14
CA GLY A 46 -32.52 -7.65 -13.02
C GLY A 46 -32.02 -7.16 -14.38
N PRO A 47 -31.02 -6.26 -14.40
CA PRO A 47 -30.45 -5.77 -15.65
C PRO A 47 -29.65 -6.89 -16.33
N TRP A 48 -29.99 -7.22 -17.59
CA TRP A 48 -29.41 -8.35 -18.33
C TRP A 48 -27.88 -8.37 -18.30
N TYR A 49 -27.24 -7.20 -18.38
CA TYR A 49 -25.79 -7.08 -18.39
C TYR A 49 -25.17 -7.46 -17.04
N ALA A 50 -25.77 -7.07 -15.91
CA ALA A 50 -25.26 -7.45 -14.59
C ALA A 50 -25.61 -8.90 -14.24
N THR A 51 -26.80 -9.36 -14.64
CA THR A 51 -27.22 -10.75 -14.41
C THR A 51 -26.48 -11.74 -15.32
N SER A 52 -25.86 -11.29 -16.41
CA SER A 52 -24.98 -12.11 -17.24
C SER A 52 -23.50 -12.00 -16.86
N PHE A 53 -23.03 -10.84 -16.39
CA PHE A 53 -21.60 -10.58 -16.17
C PHE A 53 -21.32 -9.92 -14.81
N SER A 54 -20.53 -10.59 -13.96
CA SER A 54 -20.16 -10.07 -12.64
C SER A 54 -19.20 -8.88 -12.66
N ILE A 55 -18.52 -8.63 -13.79
CA ILE A 55 -17.65 -7.45 -13.97
C ILE A 55 -18.43 -6.13 -13.82
N VAL A 56 -19.73 -6.14 -14.11
CA VAL A 56 -20.58 -4.94 -13.99
C VAL A 56 -20.59 -4.41 -12.56
N GLY A 57 -20.79 -5.29 -11.57
CA GLY A 57 -20.73 -4.89 -10.16
C GLY A 57 -19.35 -4.31 -9.79
N ALA A 58 -18.29 -4.91 -10.33
CA ALA A 58 -16.91 -4.43 -10.16
C ALA A 58 -16.73 -3.01 -10.71
N MET A 59 -17.24 -2.74 -11.91
CA MET A 59 -17.21 -1.42 -12.54
C MET A 59 -18.03 -0.41 -11.75
N ILE A 60 -19.25 -0.75 -11.32
CA ILE A 60 -20.09 0.14 -10.50
C ILE A 60 -19.41 0.52 -9.18
N SER A 61 -18.75 -0.45 -8.53
CA SER A 61 -17.97 -0.18 -7.32
C SER A 61 -16.74 0.69 -7.59
N ALA A 62 -16.02 0.46 -8.69
CA ALA A 62 -14.87 1.28 -9.05
C ALA A 62 -15.27 2.73 -9.40
N LEU A 63 -16.46 2.90 -10.00
CA LEU A 63 -17.07 4.20 -10.30
C LEU A 63 -17.71 4.88 -9.09
N ARG A 64 -17.72 4.23 -7.91
CA ARG A 64 -18.32 4.73 -6.67
C ARG A 64 -19.82 5.06 -6.80
N LYS A 65 -20.53 4.27 -7.62
CA LYS A 65 -21.96 4.48 -7.91
C LYS A 65 -22.87 3.41 -7.29
N GLU A 66 -22.36 2.59 -6.38
CA GLU A 66 -23.10 1.46 -5.84
C GLU A 66 -24.42 1.87 -5.14
N PRO A 67 -24.46 2.88 -4.24
CA PRO A 67 -25.71 3.33 -3.64
C PRO A 67 -26.75 3.79 -4.65
N GLN A 68 -26.33 4.63 -5.61
CA GLN A 68 -27.22 5.18 -6.63
C GLN A 68 -27.71 4.10 -7.59
N TRP A 69 -26.84 3.14 -7.93
CA TRP A 69 -27.19 2.02 -8.79
C TRP A 69 -28.20 1.11 -8.10
N ILE A 70 -27.98 0.73 -6.84
CA ILE A 70 -28.91 -0.13 -6.10
C ILE A 70 -30.26 0.56 -5.88
N ALA A 71 -30.27 1.84 -5.48
CA ALA A 71 -31.51 2.62 -5.36
C ALA A 71 -32.26 2.72 -6.70
N HIS A 72 -31.54 2.87 -7.81
CA HIS A 72 -32.14 2.84 -9.14
C HIS A 72 -32.77 1.49 -9.47
N LEU A 73 -32.12 0.38 -9.11
CA LEU A 73 -32.67 -0.96 -9.33
C LEU A 73 -33.93 -1.18 -8.52
N GLU A 74 -33.95 -0.80 -7.24
CA GLU A 74 -35.13 -0.90 -6.38
C GLU A 74 -36.29 -0.05 -6.91
N LYS A 75 -36.01 1.16 -7.38
CA LYS A 75 -37.03 2.01 -8.03
C LYS A 75 -37.58 1.37 -9.32
N LYS A 76 -36.72 0.71 -10.10
CA LYS A 76 -37.09 0.14 -11.41
C LYS A 76 -37.83 -1.18 -11.31
N TYR A 77 -37.39 -2.07 -10.42
CA TYR A 77 -37.89 -3.44 -10.30
C TYR A 77 -38.84 -3.64 -9.11
N GLY A 78 -38.96 -2.64 -8.23
CA GLY A 78 -39.71 -2.72 -6.98
C GLY A 78 -38.95 -3.44 -5.87
N THR A 79 -39.43 -3.30 -4.63
CA THR A 79 -38.82 -3.89 -3.41
C THR A 79 -39.50 -5.16 -2.93
N LYS A 80 -40.67 -5.51 -3.49
CA LYS A 80 -41.49 -6.68 -3.08
C LYS A 80 -40.89 -8.03 -3.49
N HIS A 81 -40.07 -8.04 -4.54
CA HIS A 81 -39.43 -9.24 -5.06
C HIS A 81 -37.91 -9.04 -5.06
N PRO A 82 -37.13 -10.11 -4.81
CA PRO A 82 -35.67 -10.00 -4.83
C PRO A 82 -35.15 -9.67 -6.23
N ILE A 83 -34.14 -8.81 -6.28
CA ILE A 83 -33.54 -8.31 -7.52
C ILE A 83 -32.23 -9.05 -7.78
N ARG A 84 -32.05 -9.60 -8.96
CA ARG A 84 -30.79 -10.23 -9.37
C ARG A 84 -29.80 -9.15 -9.80
N ILE A 85 -28.76 -8.94 -8.99
CA ILE A 85 -27.76 -7.86 -9.17
C ILE A 85 -26.43 -8.37 -9.74
N SER A 86 -26.24 -9.67 -9.82
CA SER A 86 -25.05 -10.34 -10.36
C SER A 86 -25.46 -11.74 -10.84
N PRO A 87 -24.66 -12.49 -11.63
CA PRO A 87 -25.12 -13.76 -12.20
C PRO A 87 -25.61 -14.77 -11.17
N TYR A 88 -25.09 -14.71 -9.93
CA TYR A 88 -25.46 -15.65 -8.88
C TYR A 88 -25.98 -14.97 -7.61
N MET A 89 -26.21 -13.66 -7.61
CA MET A 89 -26.57 -12.92 -6.38
C MET A 89 -27.93 -12.24 -6.47
N LEU A 90 -28.73 -12.41 -5.42
CA LEU A 90 -30.01 -11.74 -5.23
C LEU A 90 -29.92 -10.72 -4.09
N LEU A 91 -30.47 -9.53 -4.33
CA LEU A 91 -30.65 -8.45 -3.37
C LEU A 91 -32.08 -8.48 -2.81
N PHE A 92 -32.21 -8.42 -1.50
CA PHE A 92 -33.46 -8.22 -0.78
C PHE A 92 -33.49 -6.82 -0.16
N SER A 93 -34.61 -6.12 -0.33
CA SER A 93 -34.76 -4.71 0.05
C SER A 93 -35.61 -4.50 1.30
N ASN A 94 -36.19 -5.56 1.86
CA ASN A 94 -37.07 -5.50 3.03
C ASN A 94 -36.34 -5.93 4.31
N PRO A 95 -36.52 -5.20 5.44
CA PRO A 95 -35.94 -5.58 6.72
C PRO A 95 -36.32 -6.98 7.22
N SER A 96 -37.48 -7.52 6.82
CA SER A 96 -37.91 -8.90 7.13
C SER A 96 -36.88 -9.96 6.68
N ALA A 97 -36.21 -9.73 5.55
CA ALA A 97 -35.19 -10.64 5.02
C ALA A 97 -33.95 -10.77 5.92
N LEU A 98 -33.70 -9.81 6.83
CA LEU A 98 -32.56 -9.86 7.74
C LEU A 98 -32.56 -11.12 8.62
N LYS A 99 -33.75 -11.53 9.07
CA LYS A 99 -33.91 -12.72 9.92
C LYS A 99 -33.49 -13.97 9.15
N ASP A 100 -34.05 -14.14 7.95
CA ASP A 100 -33.86 -15.35 7.14
C ASP A 100 -32.44 -15.48 6.58
N ILE A 101 -31.77 -14.34 6.29
CA ILE A 101 -30.41 -14.32 5.72
C ILE A 101 -29.35 -14.37 6.81
N TYR A 102 -29.47 -13.58 7.88
CA TYR A 102 -28.36 -13.34 8.80
C TYR A 102 -28.51 -13.96 10.19
N ARG A 103 -29.73 -14.31 10.59
CA ARG A 103 -30.00 -14.93 11.91
C ARG A 103 -30.27 -16.43 11.80
N ASP A 104 -30.71 -16.90 10.65
CA ASP A 104 -30.97 -18.31 10.41
C ASP A 104 -29.67 -19.11 10.19
N PRO A 105 -29.41 -20.17 10.99
CA PRO A 105 -28.21 -21.00 10.87
C PRO A 105 -28.03 -21.67 9.49
N GLN A 106 -29.12 -21.92 8.74
CA GLN A 106 -29.04 -22.54 7.41
C GLN A 106 -28.41 -21.62 6.36
N CYS A 107 -28.30 -20.30 6.63
CA CYS A 107 -27.66 -19.32 5.75
C CYS A 107 -26.38 -18.73 6.37
N ASN A 108 -25.66 -19.53 7.16
CA ASN A 108 -24.51 -19.07 7.95
C ASN A 108 -23.15 -19.18 7.24
N ILE A 109 -23.13 -19.55 5.94
CA ILE A 109 -21.91 -19.59 5.12
C ILE A 109 -21.74 -18.25 4.39
N LYS A 110 -20.59 -17.59 4.57
CA LYS A 110 -20.30 -16.33 3.86
C LYS A 110 -19.94 -16.59 2.39
N ALA A 111 -20.30 -15.66 1.49
CA ALA A 111 -19.98 -15.77 0.07
C ALA A 111 -18.48 -15.59 -0.25
N GLY A 112 -18.07 -15.85 -1.50
CA GLY A 112 -16.66 -15.95 -1.89
C GLY A 112 -15.80 -14.69 -1.77
N LEU A 113 -16.37 -13.52 -1.47
CA LEU A 113 -15.57 -12.31 -1.18
C LEU A 113 -14.60 -12.53 0.00
N TYR A 114 -15.07 -13.23 1.03
CA TYR A 114 -14.32 -13.41 2.28
C TYR A 114 -13.14 -14.38 2.15
N SER A 115 -13.17 -15.27 1.15
CA SER A 115 -12.09 -16.23 0.86
C SER A 115 -11.05 -15.71 -0.14
N ALA A 116 -11.17 -14.46 -0.60
CA ALA A 116 -10.33 -13.91 -1.67
C ALA A 116 -8.94 -13.45 -1.21
N GLY A 117 -8.63 -13.48 0.09
CA GLY A 117 -7.41 -12.91 0.66
C GLY A 117 -7.36 -11.38 0.67
N ALA A 118 -8.27 -10.70 -0.04
CA ALA A 118 -8.37 -9.24 -0.11
C ALA A 118 -8.72 -8.57 1.23
N LEU A 119 -9.22 -9.32 2.21
CA LEU A 119 -9.50 -8.88 3.58
C LEU A 119 -8.41 -9.30 4.58
N GLY A 120 -7.23 -9.67 4.08
CA GLY A 120 -6.11 -10.08 4.90
C GLY A 120 -6.16 -11.55 5.34
N PRO A 121 -5.34 -11.93 6.34
CA PRO A 121 -5.23 -13.31 6.82
C PRO A 121 -6.53 -13.83 7.46
N PRO A 122 -6.61 -15.15 7.73
CA PRO A 122 -7.74 -15.75 8.46
C PRO A 122 -8.05 -15.03 9.79
N SER A 123 -9.28 -14.54 9.91
CA SER A 123 -9.81 -13.80 11.05
C SER A 123 -11.33 -14.01 11.17
N LEU A 124 -11.95 -13.50 12.23
CA LEU A 124 -13.42 -13.50 12.37
C LEU A 124 -14.14 -12.91 11.15
N VAL A 125 -13.54 -11.95 10.45
CA VAL A 125 -14.15 -11.39 9.24
C VAL A 125 -14.01 -12.33 8.05
N THR A 126 -12.87 -12.98 7.85
CA THR A 126 -12.59 -13.79 6.65
C THR A 126 -13.04 -15.25 6.75
N ILE A 127 -13.22 -15.80 7.96
CA ILE A 127 -13.77 -17.15 8.12
C ILE A 127 -15.19 -17.22 7.57
N ILE A 128 -15.36 -18.09 6.57
CA ILE A 128 -16.59 -18.29 5.81
C ILE A 128 -17.54 -19.25 6.50
N ASP A 129 -17.02 -20.30 7.14
CA ASP A 129 -17.83 -21.33 7.76
C ASP A 129 -18.55 -20.82 9.03
N GLY A 130 -19.75 -21.35 9.24
CA GLY A 130 -20.65 -21.03 10.34
C GLY A 130 -20.10 -21.39 11.71
N ASP A 131 -19.62 -22.62 11.81
CA ASP A 131 -19.27 -23.27 13.06
C ASP A 131 -17.83 -22.95 13.44
N GLU A 132 -16.90 -22.89 12.48
CA GLU A 132 -15.53 -22.42 12.70
C GLU A 132 -15.52 -20.99 13.29
N HIS A 133 -16.35 -20.11 12.73
CA HIS A 133 -16.47 -18.76 13.27
C HIS A 133 -17.10 -18.73 14.65
N ARG A 134 -18.12 -19.57 14.91
CA ARG A 134 -18.72 -19.65 16.25
C ARG A 134 -17.67 -20.08 17.27
N ALA A 135 -16.87 -21.09 16.95
CA ALA A 135 -15.79 -21.57 17.80
C ALA A 135 -14.76 -20.47 18.07
N LEU A 136 -14.31 -19.77 17.02
CA LEU A 136 -13.35 -18.68 17.15
C LEU A 136 -13.91 -17.46 17.91
N ARG A 137 -15.17 -17.10 17.67
CA ARG A 137 -15.86 -16.01 18.37
C ARG A 137 -15.97 -16.33 19.87
N LYS A 138 -16.23 -17.59 20.21
CA LYS A 138 -16.23 -18.07 21.60
C LYS A 138 -14.83 -18.03 22.21
N ALA A 139 -13.79 -18.43 21.47
CA ALA A 139 -12.41 -18.35 21.98
C ALA A 139 -12.01 -16.91 22.36
N LEU A 140 -12.50 -15.93 21.61
CA LEU A 140 -12.23 -14.50 21.82
C LEU A 140 -13.22 -13.81 22.78
N SER A 141 -14.21 -14.50 23.33
CA SER A 141 -15.27 -13.87 24.13
C SER A 141 -14.82 -13.40 25.52
N ASN A 142 -13.63 -13.84 25.96
CA ASN A 142 -13.09 -13.46 27.27
C ASN A 142 -12.59 -12.02 27.33
N GLY A 143 -12.49 -11.32 26.20
CA GLY A 143 -12.08 -9.92 26.21
C GLY A 143 -13.26 -8.98 26.55
N PRO A 144 -12.99 -7.88 27.29
CA PRO A 144 -14.00 -6.97 27.86
C PRO A 144 -14.56 -6.00 26.81
N TRP A 145 -15.07 -6.51 25.69
CA TRP A 145 -15.40 -5.70 24.51
C TRP A 145 -16.84 -5.19 24.46
N THR A 146 -17.63 -5.45 25.49
CA THR A 146 -18.96 -4.89 25.64
C THR A 146 -18.90 -3.60 26.45
N ILE A 147 -19.87 -2.70 26.26
CA ILE A 147 -19.90 -1.37 26.87
C ILE A 147 -19.51 -1.36 28.36
N GLY A 148 -20.09 -2.24 29.19
CA GLY A 148 -19.84 -2.25 30.65
C GLY A 148 -18.36 -2.48 31.00
N PRO A 149 -17.78 -3.63 30.63
CA PRO A 149 -16.36 -3.89 30.77
C PRO A 149 -15.46 -2.86 30.07
N LEU A 150 -15.82 -2.39 28.87
CA LEU A 150 -15.04 -1.38 28.15
C LEU A 150 -14.92 -0.11 28.98
N LYS A 151 -16.04 0.35 29.55
CA LYS A 151 -16.05 1.54 30.38
C LYS A 151 -15.15 1.40 31.59
N ASN A 152 -15.34 0.30 32.33
CA ASN A 152 -14.58 0.02 33.54
C ASN A 152 -13.07 -0.02 33.32
N THR A 153 -12.62 -0.43 32.13
CA THR A 153 -11.19 -0.62 31.84
C THR A 153 -10.56 0.52 31.03
N TRP A 154 -11.31 1.18 30.15
CA TRP A 154 -10.78 2.07 29.13
C TRP A 154 -11.38 3.47 29.09
N GLU A 155 -12.49 3.73 29.78
CA GLU A 155 -13.19 5.02 29.68
C GLU A 155 -12.30 6.22 30.05
N SER A 156 -11.50 6.10 31.11
CA SER A 156 -10.56 7.15 31.52
C SER A 156 -9.46 7.42 30.48
N SER A 157 -8.99 6.39 29.78
CA SER A 157 -8.04 6.54 28.67
C SER A 157 -8.70 7.29 27.49
N PHE A 158 -9.97 6.98 27.21
CA PHE A 158 -10.73 7.67 26.18
C PHE A 158 -10.93 9.13 26.58
N ASP A 159 -11.21 9.42 27.85
CA ASP A 159 -11.39 10.77 28.36
C ASP A 159 -10.16 11.63 28.14
N ASN A 160 -8.99 11.13 28.52
CA ASN A 160 -7.72 11.81 28.29
C ASN A 160 -7.50 12.11 26.80
N HIS A 161 -7.81 11.14 25.94
CA HIS A 161 -7.60 11.30 24.49
C HIS A 161 -8.65 12.21 23.84
N ILE A 162 -9.90 12.21 24.32
CA ILE A 162 -10.94 13.18 23.93
C ILE A 162 -10.49 14.59 24.30
N MET A 163 -9.97 14.79 25.51
CA MET A 163 -9.49 16.11 25.92
C MET A 163 -8.29 16.59 25.09
N LEU A 164 -7.37 15.69 24.73
CA LEU A 164 -6.29 15.98 23.78
C LEU A 164 -6.86 16.39 22.41
N PHE A 165 -7.84 15.66 21.89
CA PHE A 165 -8.47 15.99 20.62
C PHE A 165 -9.16 17.36 20.65
N ILE A 166 -9.91 17.66 21.72
CA ILE A 166 -10.55 18.96 21.93
C ILE A 166 -9.52 20.08 22.04
N GLN A 167 -8.40 19.85 22.73
CA GLN A 167 -7.30 20.81 22.79
C GLN A 167 -6.76 21.11 21.39
N LYS A 168 -6.51 20.07 20.58
CA LYS A 168 -6.02 20.27 19.20
C LYS A 168 -7.02 20.98 18.30
N LEU A 169 -8.32 20.69 18.43
CA LEU A 169 -9.35 21.45 17.73
C LEU A 169 -9.38 22.92 18.15
N ARG A 170 -9.16 23.22 19.44
CA ARG A 170 -9.03 24.60 19.93
C ARG A 170 -7.84 25.31 19.29
N GLU A 171 -6.67 24.67 19.23
CA GLU A 171 -5.48 25.21 18.55
C GLU A 171 -5.75 25.49 17.06
N HIS A 172 -6.61 24.72 16.39
CA HIS A 172 -7.06 25.00 15.02
C HIS A 172 -8.02 26.18 14.95
N ALA A 173 -9.00 26.25 15.84
CA ALA A 173 -10.01 27.30 15.89
C ALA A 173 -9.39 28.68 16.21
N GLU A 174 -8.51 28.76 17.22
CA GLU A 174 -7.79 29.98 17.59
C GLU A 174 -6.92 30.50 16.45
N ALA A 175 -6.26 29.59 15.72
CA ALA A 175 -5.48 29.90 14.53
C ALA A 175 -6.34 30.12 13.26
N LYS A 176 -7.68 30.01 13.36
CA LYS A 176 -8.63 30.11 12.24
C LYS A 176 -8.27 29.20 11.05
N ARG A 177 -7.73 28.01 11.33
CA ARG A 177 -7.33 27.04 10.30
C ARG A 177 -8.55 26.27 9.82
N ILE A 178 -8.69 26.17 8.50
CA ILE A 178 -9.66 25.28 7.86
C ILE A 178 -9.13 23.84 7.98
N ILE A 179 -9.97 22.93 8.48
CA ILE A 179 -9.64 21.50 8.63
C ILE A 179 -10.71 20.62 7.99
N CYS A 180 -10.33 19.42 7.58
CA CYS A 180 -11.27 18.36 7.26
C CYS A 180 -11.64 17.62 8.55
N ILE A 181 -12.79 17.97 9.16
CA ILE A 181 -13.19 17.39 10.46
C ILE A 181 -13.41 15.87 10.38
N SER A 182 -13.90 15.35 9.25
CA SER A 182 -14.10 13.90 9.06
C SER A 182 -12.78 13.12 9.09
N ASP A 183 -11.69 13.68 8.55
CA ASP A 183 -10.37 13.05 8.63
C ASP A 183 -9.84 13.09 10.07
N LYS A 184 -10.02 14.21 10.78
CA LYS A 184 -9.63 14.32 12.20
C LYS A 184 -10.38 13.33 13.09
N LEU A 185 -11.68 13.15 12.87
CA LEU A 185 -12.47 12.12 13.57
C LEU A 185 -11.98 10.70 13.27
N THR A 186 -11.44 10.47 12.08
CA THR A 186 -10.87 9.18 11.69
C THR A 186 -9.49 8.95 12.32
N GLU A 187 -8.64 9.99 12.38
CA GLU A 187 -7.36 9.98 13.10
C GLU A 187 -7.57 9.69 14.60
N PHE A 188 -8.60 10.29 15.22
CA PHE A 188 -9.00 9.98 16.59
C PHE A 188 -9.36 8.50 16.77
N ALA A 189 -10.22 7.96 15.90
CA ALA A 189 -10.62 6.56 15.96
C ALA A 189 -9.41 5.62 15.78
N ALA A 190 -8.46 5.97 14.91
CA ALA A 190 -7.22 5.19 14.75
C ALA A 190 -6.40 5.13 16.05
N ASP A 191 -6.26 6.25 16.75
CA ASP A 191 -5.53 6.32 18.02
C ASP A 191 -6.26 5.56 19.14
N ILE A 192 -7.60 5.65 19.22
CA ILE A 192 -8.41 4.81 20.14
C ILE A 192 -8.12 3.32 19.90
N LEU A 193 -8.09 2.89 18.64
CA LEU A 193 -7.84 1.49 18.29
C LEU A 193 -6.41 1.06 18.58
N GLY A 194 -5.43 1.95 18.41
CA GLY A 194 -4.07 1.74 18.89
C GLY A 194 -4.06 1.50 20.40
N MET A 195 -4.74 2.35 21.17
CA MET A 195 -4.79 2.24 22.62
C MET A 195 -5.41 0.93 23.10
N ILE A 196 -6.57 0.54 22.57
CA ILE A 196 -7.20 -0.72 23.01
C ILE A 196 -6.46 -1.96 22.51
N SER A 197 -5.70 -1.86 21.41
CA SER A 197 -4.98 -3.00 20.83
C SER A 197 -3.60 -3.20 21.42
N PHE A 198 -2.88 -2.12 21.67
CA PHE A 198 -1.45 -2.12 22.03
C PHE A 198 -1.15 -1.29 23.29
N SER A 199 -2.17 -0.86 24.03
CA SER A 199 -2.04 -0.01 25.21
C SER A 199 -1.49 1.40 24.95
N ALA A 200 -1.30 1.81 23.69
CA ALA A 200 -0.79 3.13 23.31
C ALA A 200 -1.43 3.65 22.00
N PRO A 201 -1.71 4.96 21.90
CA PRO A 201 -2.20 5.55 20.65
C PRO A 201 -1.11 5.53 19.56
N PHE A 202 -1.48 5.65 18.28
CA PHE A 202 -0.49 5.77 17.21
C PHE A 202 0.14 7.17 17.14
N GLY A 203 -0.54 8.18 17.68
CA GLY A 203 -0.08 9.57 17.75
C GLY A 203 -0.68 10.46 16.66
N SER A 204 -1.73 10.00 15.96
CA SER A 204 -2.37 10.74 14.86
C SER A 204 -2.96 12.06 15.34
N VAL A 205 -3.61 12.04 16.51
CA VAL A 205 -4.17 13.24 17.14
C VAL A 205 -3.07 14.13 17.69
N GLU A 206 -2.05 13.59 18.35
CA GLU A 206 -0.97 14.42 18.91
C GLU A 206 -0.19 15.16 17.80
N ASN A 207 0.18 14.43 16.74
CA ASN A 207 0.99 14.93 15.63
C ASN A 207 0.17 15.60 14.53
N GLN A 208 -1.16 15.62 14.66
CA GLN A 208 -2.10 16.24 13.73
C GLN A 208 -1.98 15.72 12.27
N ARG A 209 -1.71 14.43 12.09
CA ARG A 209 -1.52 13.78 10.78
C ARG A 209 -1.93 12.31 10.79
N ASP A 210 -2.18 11.74 9.60
CA ASP A 210 -2.36 10.30 9.38
C ASP A 210 -1.03 9.56 9.60
N GLU A 211 -0.81 9.08 10.82
CA GLU A 211 0.42 8.37 11.18
C GLU A 211 0.61 7.11 10.34
N ARG A 212 1.82 6.97 9.79
CA ARG A 212 2.20 5.85 8.89
C ARG A 212 1.30 5.69 7.66
N GLU A 213 0.58 6.75 7.27
CA GLU A 213 -0.36 6.76 6.15
C GLU A 213 -1.40 5.61 6.24
N LEU A 214 -1.87 5.29 7.44
CA LEU A 214 -2.81 4.20 7.70
C LEU A 214 -4.13 4.41 6.94
N LEU A 215 -4.72 5.60 7.08
CA LEU A 215 -6.01 5.93 6.49
C LEU A 215 -5.90 6.08 4.98
N LYS A 216 -4.87 6.78 4.51
CA LYS A 216 -4.60 7.00 3.09
C LYS A 216 -4.43 5.68 2.34
N ASN A 217 -3.60 4.77 2.84
CA ASN A 217 -3.37 3.47 2.19
C ASN A 217 -4.61 2.56 2.26
N PHE A 218 -5.35 2.58 3.37
CA PHE A 218 -6.60 1.84 3.48
C PHE A 218 -7.60 2.29 2.40
N ARG A 219 -7.84 3.60 2.29
CA ARG A 219 -8.77 4.17 1.30
C ARG A 219 -8.30 3.94 -0.15
N ALA A 220 -6.99 4.01 -0.41
CA ALA A 220 -6.42 3.72 -1.72
C ALA A 220 -6.62 2.26 -2.17
N GLY A 221 -6.73 1.32 -1.23
CA GLY A 221 -7.00 -0.10 -1.51
C GLY A 221 -8.47 -0.42 -1.81
N LEU A 222 -9.41 0.45 -1.43
CA LEU A 222 -10.85 0.18 -1.56
C LEU A 222 -11.35 -0.05 -3.01
N PRO A 223 -10.85 0.66 -4.05
CA PRO A 223 -11.24 0.36 -5.42
C PRO A 223 -10.87 -1.06 -5.85
N PHE A 224 -9.65 -1.50 -5.53
CA PHE A 224 -9.19 -2.86 -5.82
C PHE A 224 -10.01 -3.88 -5.03
N PHE A 225 -10.22 -3.64 -3.74
CA PHE A 225 -11.08 -4.48 -2.90
C PHE A 225 -12.48 -4.63 -3.50
N GLY A 226 -13.06 -3.51 -3.96
CA GLY A 226 -14.36 -3.49 -4.60
C GLY A 226 -14.42 -4.29 -5.89
N PHE A 227 -13.41 -4.09 -6.74
CA PHE A 227 -13.27 -4.80 -8.00
C PHE A 227 -13.11 -6.31 -7.79
N ALA A 228 -12.12 -6.72 -6.97
CA ALA A 228 -11.85 -8.11 -6.69
C ALA A 228 -13.02 -8.81 -5.98
N GLY A 229 -13.72 -8.09 -5.09
CA GLY A 229 -14.86 -8.63 -4.38
C GLY A 229 -16.07 -8.95 -5.27
N ARG A 230 -16.31 -8.12 -6.28
CA ARG A 230 -17.50 -8.19 -7.14
C ARG A 230 -17.23 -8.94 -8.46
N PHE A 231 -16.01 -8.89 -8.98
CA PHE A 231 -15.65 -9.61 -10.19
C PHE A 231 -15.29 -11.07 -9.89
N ARG A 232 -16.32 -11.92 -9.85
CA ARG A 232 -16.19 -13.35 -9.53
C ARG A 232 -15.08 -14.08 -10.28
N TYR A 233 -14.95 -13.91 -11.61
CA TYR A 233 -13.93 -14.60 -12.39
C TYR A 233 -12.53 -14.18 -11.96
N PHE A 234 -12.28 -12.87 -11.85
CA PHE A 234 -11.00 -12.37 -11.35
C PHE A 234 -10.69 -12.93 -9.97
N ARG A 235 -11.64 -12.86 -9.04
CA ARG A 235 -11.49 -13.38 -7.67
C ARG A 235 -11.15 -14.86 -7.60
N GLU A 236 -11.80 -15.69 -8.40
CA GLU A 236 -11.71 -17.15 -8.29
C GLU A 236 -10.65 -17.76 -9.21
N LYS A 237 -10.25 -17.06 -10.27
CA LYS A 237 -9.36 -17.59 -11.31
C LYS A 237 -8.08 -16.79 -11.50
N VAL A 238 -8.10 -15.48 -11.23
CA VAL A 238 -6.95 -14.58 -11.47
C VAL A 238 -6.21 -14.25 -10.18
N LEU A 239 -6.92 -13.84 -9.14
CA LEU A 239 -6.33 -13.46 -7.86
C LEU A 239 -5.57 -14.60 -7.15
N PRO A 240 -6.03 -15.87 -7.19
CA PRO A 240 -5.30 -16.99 -6.60
C PRO A 240 -4.03 -17.39 -7.37
N LEU A 241 -3.77 -16.78 -8.54
CA LEU A 241 -2.51 -17.01 -9.25
C LEU A 241 -1.36 -16.51 -8.37
N SER A 242 -0.34 -17.35 -8.22
CA SER A 242 0.77 -17.19 -7.27
C SER A 242 1.55 -15.88 -7.41
N PHE A 243 1.50 -15.23 -8.57
CA PHE A 243 2.16 -13.94 -8.83
C PHE A 243 1.24 -12.73 -8.70
N VAL A 244 -0.08 -12.92 -8.80
CA VAL A 244 -1.06 -11.81 -8.79
C VAL A 244 -1.36 -11.38 -7.36
N GLY A 245 -1.68 -12.32 -6.47
CA GLY A 245 -1.98 -12.02 -5.07
C GLY A 245 -0.84 -11.26 -4.36
N PRO A 246 0.40 -11.78 -4.35
CA PRO A 246 1.53 -11.10 -3.71
C PRO A 246 1.93 -9.76 -4.32
N ALA A 247 1.62 -9.52 -5.60
CA ALA A 247 1.90 -8.24 -6.25
C ALA A 247 0.84 -7.17 -5.96
N LEU A 248 -0.38 -7.56 -5.59
CA LEU A 248 -1.52 -6.65 -5.40
C LEU A 248 -1.97 -6.52 -3.94
N LEU A 249 -1.56 -7.42 -3.05
CA LEU A 249 -1.92 -7.40 -1.63
C LEU A 249 -0.78 -6.82 -0.77
N PRO A 250 -1.10 -6.13 0.34
CA PRO A 250 -0.09 -5.60 1.26
C PRO A 250 0.84 -6.68 1.82
N SER A 251 2.10 -6.33 2.01
CA SER A 251 3.12 -7.19 2.62
C SER A 251 3.49 -6.66 4.00
N SER A 252 3.77 -7.54 4.96
CA SER A 252 4.25 -7.14 6.30
C SER A 252 5.61 -6.41 6.30
N THR A 253 6.26 -6.32 5.14
CA THR A 253 7.49 -5.56 4.91
C THR A 253 7.25 -4.10 4.49
N ASP A 254 6.03 -3.74 4.12
CA ASP A 254 5.72 -2.38 3.70
C ASP A 254 5.86 -1.42 4.89
N GLN A 255 6.32 -0.20 4.62
CA GLN A 255 6.66 0.78 5.66
C GLN A 255 5.52 1.74 5.98
N VAL A 256 4.40 1.59 5.29
CA VAL A 256 3.18 2.39 5.44
C VAL A 256 1.93 1.49 5.37
N GLY A 257 0.80 2.02 5.83
CA GLY A 257 -0.51 1.39 5.66
C GLY A 257 -0.65 0.01 6.30
N ASN A 258 -1.46 -0.83 5.65
CA ASN A 258 -1.78 -2.17 6.14
C ASN A 258 -0.55 -3.08 6.29
N GLY A 259 0.47 -2.91 5.44
CA GLY A 259 1.68 -3.70 5.52
C GLY A 259 2.54 -3.34 6.73
N TRP A 260 2.69 -2.05 7.03
CA TRP A 260 3.34 -1.61 8.28
C TRP A 260 2.57 -2.12 9.51
N LEU A 261 1.24 -2.01 9.50
CA LEU A 261 0.40 -2.49 10.59
C LEU A 261 0.55 -4.00 10.83
N MET A 262 0.71 -4.80 9.76
CA MET A 262 1.00 -6.22 9.87
C MET A 262 2.37 -6.49 10.51
N GLY A 263 3.42 -5.77 10.10
CA GLY A 263 4.75 -5.87 10.70
C GLY A 263 4.78 -5.43 12.15
N GLU A 264 4.06 -4.36 12.48
CA GLU A 264 3.90 -3.85 13.84
C GLU A 264 3.15 -4.86 14.73
N ALA A 265 2.08 -5.47 14.23
CA ALA A 265 1.38 -6.54 14.95
C ALA A 265 2.29 -7.74 15.21
N ASP A 266 3.10 -8.17 14.23
CA ASP A 266 4.07 -9.26 14.40
C ASP A 266 5.11 -8.90 15.48
N ARG A 267 5.58 -7.65 15.52
CA ARG A 267 6.53 -7.16 16.55
C ARG A 267 5.91 -7.15 17.94
N GLN A 268 4.69 -6.63 18.07
CA GLN A 268 3.96 -6.53 19.34
C GLN A 268 3.62 -7.91 19.90
N ILE A 269 3.14 -8.83 19.05
CA ILE A 269 2.90 -10.23 19.41
C ILE A 269 4.19 -10.87 19.95
N SER A 270 5.27 -10.79 19.19
CA SER A 270 6.55 -11.41 19.56
C SER A 270 7.09 -10.85 20.88
N THR A 271 6.97 -9.54 21.08
CA THR A 271 7.42 -8.86 22.29
C THR A 271 6.58 -9.28 23.50
N ARG A 272 5.24 -9.30 23.35
CA ARG A 272 4.34 -9.67 24.44
C ARG A 272 4.45 -11.15 24.80
N GLU A 273 4.61 -12.04 23.82
CA GLU A 273 4.85 -13.47 24.09
C GLU A 273 6.14 -13.69 24.89
N LYS A 274 7.21 -12.96 24.57
CA LYS A 274 8.45 -12.97 25.35
C LYS A 274 8.21 -12.46 26.79
N GLN A 275 7.52 -11.33 26.93
CA GLN A 275 7.22 -10.77 28.26
C GLN A 275 6.36 -11.71 29.12
N ASN A 276 5.39 -12.41 28.50
CA ASN A 276 4.56 -13.38 29.20
C ASN A 276 5.37 -14.62 29.62
N ALA A 277 6.29 -15.09 28.78
CA ALA A 277 7.19 -16.21 29.11
C ALA A 277 8.14 -15.86 30.26
N GLU A 278 8.65 -14.62 30.28
CA GLU A 278 9.54 -14.10 31.32
C GLU A 278 8.78 -13.60 32.57
N LYS A 279 7.43 -13.57 32.53
CA LYS A 279 6.55 -12.99 33.55
C LYS A 279 6.87 -11.53 33.87
N THR A 280 7.27 -10.76 32.87
CA THR A 280 7.66 -9.35 32.98
C THR A 280 6.59 -8.38 32.49
N PHE A 281 5.47 -8.87 31.95
CA PHE A 281 4.35 -8.00 31.57
C PHE A 281 3.56 -7.56 32.82
N GLU A 282 3.67 -6.29 33.18
CA GLU A 282 2.98 -5.67 34.32
C GLU A 282 1.81 -4.75 33.90
N GLY A 283 1.29 -4.90 32.68
CA GLY A 283 0.24 -4.05 32.13
C GLY A 283 -1.18 -4.59 32.27
N ARG A 284 -2.17 -3.69 32.13
CA ARG A 284 -3.57 -4.10 31.93
C ARG A 284 -3.70 -4.95 30.65
N PRO A 285 -4.52 -6.03 30.64
CA PRO A 285 -4.76 -6.79 29.43
C PRO A 285 -5.41 -5.93 28.34
N ASP A 286 -4.70 -5.76 27.21
CA ASP A 286 -5.20 -5.16 25.98
C ASP A 286 -5.74 -6.24 25.02
N PHE A 287 -6.29 -5.83 23.87
CA PHE A 287 -6.85 -6.76 22.90
C PHE A 287 -5.81 -7.78 22.41
N LEU A 288 -4.55 -7.35 22.29
CA LEU A 288 -3.44 -8.26 22.02
C LEU A 288 -3.33 -9.33 23.10
N GLN A 289 -3.29 -8.97 24.38
CA GLN A 289 -3.21 -9.94 25.47
C GLN A 289 -4.38 -10.94 25.43
N HIS A 290 -5.60 -10.45 25.24
CA HIS A 290 -6.76 -11.33 25.11
C HIS A 290 -6.69 -12.26 23.89
N CYS A 291 -6.10 -11.82 22.77
CA CYS A 291 -5.84 -12.70 21.62
C CYS A 291 -4.79 -13.77 21.92
N LEU A 292 -3.80 -13.46 22.75
CA LEU A 292 -2.77 -14.42 23.19
C LEU A 292 -3.34 -15.44 24.17
N ASP A 293 -4.24 -15.02 25.04
CA ASP A 293 -4.88 -15.85 26.07
C ASP A 293 -6.09 -16.62 25.57
N ALA A 294 -6.63 -16.26 24.40
CA ALA A 294 -7.77 -16.93 23.81
C ALA A 294 -7.49 -18.41 23.57
N ARG A 295 -8.47 -19.25 23.93
CA ARG A 295 -8.43 -20.71 23.79
C ARG A 295 -9.72 -21.22 23.16
N PHE A 296 -9.59 -22.19 22.27
CA PHE A 296 -10.73 -22.97 21.81
C PHE A 296 -11.26 -23.87 22.92
N SER A 297 -12.44 -24.48 22.70
CA SER A 297 -13.07 -25.35 23.70
C SER A 297 -12.26 -26.60 24.05
N ASP A 298 -11.34 -27.02 23.19
CA ASP A 298 -10.40 -28.12 23.42
C ASP A 298 -9.13 -27.68 24.18
N GLY A 299 -9.04 -26.40 24.55
CA GLY A 299 -7.88 -25.82 25.22
C GLY A 299 -6.74 -25.39 24.29
N SER A 300 -6.88 -25.57 22.97
CA SER A 300 -5.84 -25.12 22.02
C SER A 300 -5.81 -23.59 21.87
N PRO A 301 -4.63 -22.98 21.68
CA PRO A 301 -4.51 -21.53 21.44
C PRO A 301 -4.84 -21.16 20.00
N LEU A 302 -5.02 -19.87 19.75
CA LEU A 302 -5.06 -19.32 18.40
C LEU A 302 -3.71 -19.56 17.70
N SER A 303 -3.76 -19.91 16.41
CA SER A 303 -2.56 -19.99 15.58
C SER A 303 -1.89 -18.61 15.42
N PRO A 304 -0.57 -18.54 15.15
CA PRO A 304 0.12 -17.27 14.92
C PRO A 304 -0.53 -16.37 13.87
N ILE A 305 -1.03 -16.98 12.77
CA ILE A 305 -1.68 -16.22 11.69
C ILE A 305 -3.04 -15.66 12.13
N GLN A 306 -3.78 -16.40 12.97
CA GLN A 306 -5.01 -15.90 13.58
C GLN A 306 -4.70 -14.77 14.55
N LYS A 307 -3.69 -14.89 15.43
CA LYS A 307 -3.30 -13.82 16.36
C LYS A 307 -3.03 -12.50 15.62
N ARG A 308 -2.14 -12.52 14.61
CA ARG A 308 -1.89 -11.36 13.76
C ARG A 308 -3.18 -10.86 13.09
N GLY A 309 -3.95 -11.75 12.50
CA GLY A 309 -5.16 -11.40 11.77
C GLY A 309 -6.21 -10.70 12.63
N HIS A 310 -6.38 -11.07 13.89
CA HIS A 310 -7.37 -10.43 14.77
C HIS A 310 -6.90 -9.07 15.28
N VAL A 311 -5.63 -8.98 15.69
CA VAL A 311 -5.05 -7.73 16.20
C VAL A 311 -5.05 -6.66 15.11
N THR A 312 -4.68 -7.01 13.89
CA THR A 312 -4.73 -6.08 12.74
C THR A 312 -6.16 -5.75 12.30
N LEU A 313 -7.07 -6.73 12.33
CA LEU A 313 -8.47 -6.55 11.93
C LEU A 313 -9.17 -5.43 12.71
N LEU A 314 -8.96 -5.38 14.03
CA LEU A 314 -9.66 -4.40 14.87
C LEU A 314 -9.32 -2.96 14.43
N ILE A 315 -8.05 -2.72 14.12
CA ILE A 315 -7.56 -1.41 13.69
C ILE A 315 -8.01 -1.10 12.25
N GLN A 316 -7.84 -2.05 11.32
CA GLN A 316 -8.21 -1.87 9.91
C GLN A 316 -9.71 -1.62 9.72
N ALA A 317 -10.56 -2.35 10.44
CA ALA A 317 -12.00 -2.25 10.29
C ALA A 317 -12.58 -1.10 11.12
N GLY A 318 -12.00 -0.76 12.27
CA GLY A 318 -12.57 0.19 13.21
C GLY A 318 -12.30 1.66 12.86
N ALA A 319 -11.10 2.00 12.36
CA ALA A 319 -10.67 3.40 12.31
C ALA A 319 -11.53 4.22 11.34
N ASP A 320 -11.53 3.81 10.07
CA ASP A 320 -12.23 4.51 8.99
C ASP A 320 -13.75 4.45 9.14
N THR A 321 -14.27 3.34 9.68
CA THR A 321 -15.72 3.18 9.86
C THR A 321 -16.28 4.02 11.01
N THR A 322 -15.61 4.05 12.18
CA THR A 322 -16.03 4.91 13.29
C THR A 322 -15.86 6.39 12.96
N GLY A 323 -14.73 6.77 12.35
CA GLY A 323 -14.49 8.14 11.89
C GLY A 323 -15.56 8.62 10.92
N THR A 324 -15.94 7.77 9.95
CA THR A 324 -17.04 8.06 9.01
C THR A 324 -18.39 8.17 9.70
N ALA A 325 -18.70 7.28 10.66
CA ALA A 325 -19.96 7.36 11.43
C ALA A 325 -20.10 8.68 12.18
N MET A 326 -19.04 9.09 12.88
CA MET A 326 -19.00 10.36 13.61
C MET A 326 -19.08 11.54 12.64
N GLY A 327 -18.30 11.52 11.56
CA GLY A 327 -18.28 12.59 10.55
C GLY A 327 -19.63 12.77 9.88
N MET A 328 -20.33 11.68 9.54
CA MET A 328 -21.66 11.73 8.95
C MET A 328 -22.72 12.21 9.91
N THR A 329 -22.70 11.73 11.14
CA THR A 329 -23.62 12.19 12.19
C THR A 329 -23.47 13.69 12.41
N LEU A 330 -22.23 14.17 12.57
CA LEU A 330 -21.96 15.60 12.74
C LEU A 330 -22.42 16.39 11.52
N GLN A 331 -22.12 15.93 10.31
CA GLN A 331 -22.56 16.59 9.08
C GLN A 331 -24.09 16.74 9.04
N TYR A 332 -24.86 15.68 9.29
CA TYR A 332 -26.32 15.77 9.29
C TYR A 332 -26.85 16.73 10.37
N ILE A 333 -26.25 16.78 11.56
CA ILE A 333 -26.63 17.75 12.59
C ILE A 333 -26.36 19.18 12.09
N LEU A 334 -25.20 19.43 11.48
CA LEU A 334 -24.81 20.77 11.00
C LEU A 334 -25.63 21.24 9.79
N GLU A 335 -26.05 20.32 8.92
CA GLU A 335 -26.95 20.60 7.79
C GLU A 335 -28.37 20.97 8.24
N ASN A 336 -28.73 20.66 9.49
CA ASN A 336 -30.06 20.90 10.06
C ASN A 336 -29.98 21.85 11.27
N PRO A 337 -30.02 23.19 11.06
CA PRO A 337 -29.84 24.17 12.14
C PRO A 337 -30.82 24.00 13.32
N THR A 338 -32.04 23.53 13.05
CA THR A 338 -33.05 23.24 14.09
C THR A 338 -32.62 22.08 14.99
N VAL A 339 -32.04 21.03 14.41
CA VAL A 339 -31.46 19.90 15.14
C VAL A 339 -30.26 20.37 15.95
N LEU A 340 -29.30 21.08 15.34
CA LEU A 340 -28.12 21.59 16.05
C LEU A 340 -28.52 22.43 17.26
N LYS A 341 -29.48 23.35 17.09
CA LYS A 341 -30.01 24.16 18.18
C LYS A 341 -30.60 23.30 19.29
N ARG A 342 -31.41 22.29 18.94
CA ARG A 342 -32.04 21.39 19.91
C ARG A 342 -31.02 20.54 20.67
N VAL A 343 -30.00 20.01 20.01
CA VAL A 343 -28.89 19.30 20.67
C VAL A 343 -28.15 20.22 21.64
N ARG A 344 -27.83 21.45 21.24
CA ARG A 344 -27.17 22.43 22.11
C ARG A 344 -28.03 22.77 23.33
N THR A 345 -29.32 23.04 23.13
CA THR A 345 -30.24 23.30 24.25
C THR A 345 -30.34 22.12 25.22
N GLU A 346 -30.33 20.88 24.73
CA GLU A 346 -30.31 19.69 25.58
C GLU A 346 -29.01 19.62 26.42
N ILE A 347 -27.86 19.83 25.79
CA ILE A 347 -26.55 19.84 26.46
C ILE A 347 -26.48 20.94 27.52
N GLU A 348 -26.83 22.18 27.15
CA GLU A 348 -26.85 23.34 28.05
C GLU A 348 -27.80 23.11 29.25
N ALA A 349 -28.97 22.53 29.01
CA ALA A 349 -29.93 22.22 30.06
C ALA A 349 -29.41 21.16 31.04
N ALA A 350 -28.71 20.13 30.56
CA ALA A 350 -28.08 19.13 31.42
C ALA A 350 -26.87 19.70 32.19
N GLU A 351 -26.05 20.52 31.53
CA GLU A 351 -24.89 21.20 32.14
C GLU A 351 -25.31 22.16 33.25
N SER A 352 -26.34 22.99 33.03
CA SER A 352 -26.86 23.92 34.04
C SER A 352 -27.37 23.24 35.32
N LYS A 353 -27.70 21.95 35.23
CA LYS A 353 -28.13 21.10 36.36
C LYS A 353 -26.97 20.32 37.00
N GLY A 354 -25.74 20.48 36.51
CA GLY A 354 -24.58 19.74 37.00
C GLY A 354 -24.63 18.23 36.70
N LEU A 355 -25.34 17.83 35.63
CA LEU A 355 -25.55 16.42 35.28
C LEU A 355 -24.48 15.85 34.33
N LEU A 356 -23.53 16.67 33.87
CA LEU A 356 -22.52 16.30 32.89
C LEU A 356 -21.11 16.53 33.42
N SER A 357 -20.27 15.50 33.33
CA SER A 357 -18.84 15.57 33.55
C SER A 357 -18.11 16.29 32.39
N THR A 358 -16.80 16.47 32.54
CA THR A 358 -15.90 16.95 31.48
C THR A 358 -14.70 16.02 31.36
N PRO A 359 -14.57 15.23 30.26
CA PRO A 359 -15.58 15.06 29.21
C PRO A 359 -16.83 14.31 29.69
N VAL A 360 -17.94 14.40 28.95
CA VAL A 360 -19.20 13.69 29.25
C VAL A 360 -18.95 12.18 29.35
N LEU A 361 -19.40 11.56 30.45
CA LEU A 361 -19.33 10.11 30.62
C LEU A 361 -20.41 9.41 29.80
N TYR A 362 -20.17 8.14 29.46
CA TYR A 362 -21.12 7.39 28.63
C TYR A 362 -22.51 7.26 29.26
N ASP A 363 -22.59 6.96 30.56
CA ASP A 363 -23.88 6.82 31.25
C ASP A 363 -24.62 8.15 31.33
N GLU A 364 -23.89 9.25 31.58
CA GLU A 364 -24.44 10.60 31.60
C GLU A 364 -25.03 10.97 30.24
N MET A 365 -24.32 10.68 29.15
CA MET A 365 -24.84 10.90 27.80
C MET A 365 -26.16 10.13 27.58
N LYS A 366 -26.21 8.84 27.94
CA LYS A 366 -27.43 8.04 27.74
C LYS A 366 -28.60 8.52 28.60
N GLN A 367 -28.31 8.93 29.83
CA GLN A 367 -29.34 9.29 30.80
C GLN A 367 -29.84 10.72 30.60
N HIS A 368 -28.96 11.64 30.20
CA HIS A 368 -29.23 13.08 30.22
C HIS A 368 -29.25 13.73 28.84
N LEU A 369 -28.77 13.05 27.79
CA LEU A 369 -28.75 13.55 26.40
C LEU A 369 -29.48 12.61 25.41
N PRO A 370 -30.76 12.27 25.64
CA PRO A 370 -31.50 11.33 24.79
C PRO A 370 -31.67 11.81 23.33
N TYR A 371 -31.80 13.12 23.08
CA TYR A 371 -31.89 13.65 21.73
C TYR A 371 -30.56 13.55 20.99
N MET A 372 -29.43 13.80 21.67
CA MET A 372 -28.11 13.54 21.12
C MET A 372 -27.90 12.06 20.78
N GLY A 373 -28.34 11.16 21.67
CA GLY A 373 -28.35 9.71 21.40
C GLY A 373 -29.19 9.34 20.17
N ALA A 374 -30.36 9.96 20.00
CA ALA A 374 -31.20 9.79 18.82
C ALA A 374 -30.53 10.30 17.53
N CYS A 375 -29.80 11.42 17.59
CA CYS A 375 -29.04 11.95 16.46
C CYS A 375 -27.98 10.95 15.98
N ILE A 376 -27.26 10.31 16.90
CA ILE A 376 -26.25 9.29 16.57
C ILE A 376 -26.90 8.07 15.89
N LYS A 377 -28.04 7.58 16.42
CA LYS A 377 -28.76 6.47 15.79
C LYS A 377 -29.23 6.83 14.38
N GLU A 378 -29.77 8.03 14.20
CA GLU A 378 -30.22 8.53 12.90
C GLU A 378 -29.06 8.73 11.92
N GLY A 379 -27.91 9.21 12.41
CA GLY A 379 -26.68 9.33 11.62
C GLY A 379 -26.19 7.97 11.12
N LEU A 380 -26.20 6.94 11.96
CA LEU A 380 -25.84 5.57 11.56
C LEU A 380 -26.86 4.94 10.59
N ARG A 381 -28.13 5.36 10.65
CA ARG A 381 -29.19 4.93 9.74
C ARG A 381 -28.99 5.53 8.34
N LEU A 382 -28.77 6.84 8.26
CA LEU A 382 -28.63 7.53 6.98
C LEU A 382 -27.21 7.45 6.38
N GLY A 383 -26.17 7.42 7.21
CA GLY A 383 -24.77 7.33 6.78
C GLY A 383 -24.09 6.06 7.29
N PRO A 384 -24.54 4.85 6.92
CA PRO A 384 -23.87 3.62 7.35
C PRO A 384 -22.43 3.59 6.79
N PRO A 385 -21.38 3.41 7.61
CA PRO A 385 -20.00 3.43 7.14
C PRO A 385 -19.59 2.23 6.29
N ALA A 386 -20.31 1.10 6.40
CA ALA A 386 -20.00 -0.12 5.68
C ALA A 386 -21.26 -0.71 5.04
N PRO A 387 -21.84 -0.08 3.99
CA PRO A 387 -23.07 -0.55 3.35
C PRO A 387 -22.86 -1.80 2.47
N SER A 388 -21.65 -2.40 2.46
CA SER A 388 -21.24 -3.51 1.60
C SER A 388 -22.26 -4.65 1.46
N LEU A 389 -22.15 -5.37 0.34
CA LEU A 389 -22.93 -6.57 0.01
C LEU A 389 -22.42 -7.76 0.83
N PHE A 390 -22.76 -7.81 2.12
CA PHE A 390 -22.41 -8.88 3.05
C PHE A 390 -23.15 -10.19 2.70
N ALA A 391 -22.80 -10.81 1.58
CA ALA A 391 -23.55 -11.91 1.01
C ALA A 391 -23.36 -13.25 1.77
N ARG A 392 -24.41 -14.07 1.72
CA ARG A 392 -24.48 -15.43 2.27
C ARG A 392 -24.83 -16.44 1.19
N GLN A 393 -24.28 -17.64 1.29
CA GLN A 393 -24.59 -18.73 0.37
C GLN A 393 -25.90 -19.41 0.76
N ILE A 394 -26.71 -19.75 -0.24
CA ILE A 394 -27.90 -20.56 -0.07
C ILE A 394 -27.50 -22.05 0.00
N PRO A 395 -28.03 -22.81 0.97
CA PRO A 395 -27.76 -24.23 1.09
C PRO A 395 -28.15 -24.99 -0.19
N LYS A 396 -27.52 -26.12 -0.46
CA LYS A 396 -27.74 -26.90 -1.69
C LYS A 396 -29.21 -27.27 -1.92
N THR A 397 -29.98 -27.47 -0.86
CA THR A 397 -31.42 -27.77 -0.88
C THR A 397 -32.31 -26.59 -1.30
N GLY A 398 -31.75 -25.38 -1.39
CA GLY A 398 -32.52 -24.15 -1.49
C GLY A 398 -33.08 -23.69 -0.14
N LYS A 399 -33.63 -22.47 -0.11
CA LYS A 399 -34.20 -21.86 1.10
C LYS A 399 -35.30 -20.86 0.73
N VAL A 400 -36.33 -20.75 1.56
CA VAL A 400 -37.31 -19.65 1.48
C VAL A 400 -36.78 -18.46 2.26
N ILE A 401 -36.71 -17.29 1.62
CA ILE A 401 -36.30 -16.01 2.22
C ILE A 401 -37.36 -15.00 1.87
N ASP A 402 -37.92 -14.34 2.89
CA ASP A 402 -38.96 -13.32 2.72
C ASP A 402 -40.10 -13.79 1.79
N GLY A 403 -40.55 -15.04 1.99
CA GLY A 403 -41.60 -15.67 1.18
C GLY A 403 -41.17 -16.22 -0.19
N HIS A 404 -39.90 -16.09 -0.59
CA HIS A 404 -39.42 -16.49 -1.91
C HIS A 404 -38.48 -17.70 -1.85
N PHE A 405 -38.78 -18.76 -2.61
CA PHE A 405 -37.88 -19.91 -2.73
C PHE A 405 -36.68 -19.62 -3.64
N ILE A 406 -35.48 -19.69 -3.05
CA ILE A 406 -34.19 -19.45 -3.70
C ILE A 406 -33.46 -20.80 -3.89
N PRO A 407 -33.04 -21.14 -5.12
CA PRO A 407 -32.32 -22.38 -5.38
C PRO A 407 -30.89 -22.34 -4.81
N GLY A 408 -30.39 -23.52 -4.41
CA GLY A 408 -29.02 -23.70 -3.92
C GLY A 408 -27.95 -23.29 -4.94
N GLY A 409 -26.77 -22.91 -4.45
CA GLY A 409 -25.67 -22.40 -5.28
C GLY A 409 -25.79 -20.91 -5.65
N SER A 410 -26.78 -20.21 -5.08
CA SER A 410 -26.95 -18.77 -5.19
C SER A 410 -26.41 -18.06 -3.95
N ASP A 411 -26.04 -16.79 -4.11
CA ASP A 411 -25.71 -15.86 -3.03
C ASP A 411 -26.91 -14.92 -2.78
N VAL A 412 -27.15 -14.54 -1.53
CA VAL A 412 -28.18 -13.58 -1.14
C VAL A 412 -27.60 -12.49 -0.24
N THR A 413 -28.15 -11.28 -0.35
CA THR A 413 -27.68 -10.13 0.43
C THR A 413 -28.77 -9.08 0.60
N VAL A 414 -28.54 -8.14 1.51
CA VAL A 414 -29.24 -6.86 1.60
C VAL A 414 -28.22 -5.73 1.38
N TYR A 415 -28.68 -4.53 1.08
CA TYR A 415 -27.81 -3.36 0.99
C TYR A 415 -28.16 -2.35 2.09
N GLY A 416 -27.26 -2.20 3.06
CA GLY A 416 -27.56 -1.46 4.30
C GLY A 416 -28.01 -0.02 4.05
N TYR A 417 -27.48 0.64 3.03
CA TYR A 417 -27.84 2.02 2.68
C TYR A 417 -29.31 2.17 2.26
N THR A 418 -29.80 1.33 1.34
CA THR A 418 -31.20 1.40 0.87
C THR A 418 -32.16 0.71 1.81
N LEU A 419 -31.75 -0.38 2.46
CA LEU A 419 -32.54 -1.08 3.48
C LEU A 419 -32.95 -0.13 4.62
N GLN A 420 -32.01 0.72 5.06
CA GLN A 420 -32.25 1.70 6.12
C GLN A 420 -33.02 2.94 5.64
N ARG A 421 -33.41 2.97 4.36
CA ARG A 421 -34.27 3.99 3.71
C ARG A 421 -35.55 3.39 3.14
N ASN A 422 -35.87 2.15 3.51
CA ASN A 422 -37.08 1.48 3.05
C ASN A 422 -38.31 2.27 3.53
N LYS A 423 -39.04 2.86 2.58
CA LYS A 423 -40.21 3.72 2.87
C LYS A 423 -41.38 2.97 3.49
N GLU A 424 -41.57 1.70 3.16
CA GLU A 424 -42.63 0.87 3.77
C GLU A 424 -42.36 0.70 5.28
N PHE A 425 -41.09 0.64 5.68
CA PHE A 425 -40.70 0.49 7.09
C PHE A 425 -40.50 1.83 7.81
N TYR A 426 -39.79 2.79 7.22
CA TYR A 426 -39.41 4.06 7.89
C TYR A 426 -40.38 5.22 7.61
N GLY A 427 -41.32 5.07 6.67
CA GLY A 427 -42.26 6.12 6.25
C GLY A 427 -41.78 6.90 5.02
N GLU A 428 -42.61 7.82 4.53
CA GLU A 428 -42.26 8.65 3.36
C GLU A 428 -41.05 9.57 3.61
N ASP A 429 -40.81 9.93 4.88
CA ASP A 429 -39.69 10.73 5.34
C ASP A 429 -38.39 9.90 5.58
N ALA A 430 -38.30 8.69 5.01
CA ALA A 430 -37.18 7.78 5.21
C ALA A 430 -35.80 8.36 4.80
N GLU A 431 -35.78 9.33 3.89
CA GLU A 431 -34.55 10.01 3.44
C GLU A 431 -34.17 11.20 4.34
N GLU A 432 -35.09 11.68 5.19
CA GLU A 432 -34.90 12.85 6.04
C GLU A 432 -34.14 12.49 7.32
N PHE A 433 -33.22 13.36 7.74
CA PHE A 433 -32.55 13.26 9.03
C PHE A 433 -33.50 13.76 10.13
N LYS A 434 -34.18 12.82 10.79
CA LYS A 434 -35.22 13.11 11.78
C LYS A 434 -34.98 12.29 13.05
N PRO A 435 -34.14 12.76 13.98
CA PRO A 435 -33.83 12.06 15.23
C PRO A 435 -35.07 11.72 16.06
N GLU A 436 -36.14 12.51 15.96
CA GLU A 436 -37.41 12.33 16.67
C GLU A 436 -38.01 10.94 16.49
N ARG A 437 -37.76 10.26 15.36
CA ARG A 437 -38.27 8.91 15.10
C ARG A 437 -37.83 7.89 16.15
N TRP A 438 -36.66 8.10 16.76
CA TRP A 438 -36.10 7.25 17.81
C TRP A 438 -36.69 7.52 19.20
N LEU A 439 -37.50 8.57 19.34
CA LEU A 439 -38.08 9.04 20.60
C LEU A 439 -39.61 8.88 20.63
N GLU A 440 -40.24 8.43 19.54
CA GLU A 440 -41.69 8.22 19.45
C GLU A 440 -42.21 7.23 20.49
N SER A 441 -41.56 6.05 20.59
CA SER A 441 -41.83 5.06 21.62
C SER A 441 -40.66 4.08 21.74
N GLN A 442 -40.56 3.43 22.90
CA GLN A 442 -39.55 2.40 23.14
C GLN A 442 -39.68 1.22 22.16
N GLN A 443 -40.92 0.80 21.87
CA GLN A 443 -41.19 -0.27 20.91
C GLN A 443 -40.67 0.11 19.52
N ARG A 444 -41.00 1.32 19.04
CA ARG A 444 -40.59 1.78 17.71
C ARG A 444 -39.07 1.91 17.59
N SER A 445 -38.41 2.42 18.63
CA SER A 445 -36.93 2.44 18.68
C SER A 445 -36.35 1.03 18.58
N PHE A 446 -36.91 0.05 19.29
CA PHE A 446 -36.44 -1.34 19.24
C PHE A 446 -36.62 -1.98 17.87
N GLU A 447 -37.76 -1.75 17.22
CA GLU A 447 -38.03 -2.22 15.86
C GLU A 447 -37.00 -1.68 14.86
N MET A 448 -36.70 -0.38 14.92
CA MET A 448 -35.71 0.24 14.05
C MET A 448 -34.28 -0.24 14.35
N GLU A 449 -33.91 -0.41 15.63
CA GLU A 449 -32.62 -1.01 16.01
C GLU A 449 -32.48 -2.44 15.47
N ALA A 450 -33.56 -3.22 15.48
CA ALA A 450 -33.57 -4.57 14.94
C ALA A 450 -33.45 -4.60 13.41
N ALA A 451 -33.93 -3.55 12.72
CA ALA A 451 -33.83 -3.35 11.28
C ALA A 451 -32.54 -2.65 10.83
N GLN A 452 -31.79 -2.04 11.75
CA GLN A 452 -30.52 -1.39 11.47
C GLN A 452 -29.46 -2.44 11.09
N PHE A 453 -28.78 -2.20 9.98
CA PHE A 453 -27.76 -3.09 9.42
C PHE A 453 -26.37 -2.46 9.34
N THR A 454 -26.13 -1.36 10.07
CA THR A 454 -24.80 -0.71 10.17
C THR A 454 -23.71 -1.62 10.76
N PHE A 455 -24.06 -2.41 11.78
CA PHE A 455 -23.12 -3.32 12.46
C PHE A 455 -23.32 -4.79 12.07
N GLY A 456 -24.12 -5.06 11.02
CA GLY A 456 -24.64 -6.38 10.73
C GLY A 456 -25.61 -6.90 11.79
N THR A 457 -26.03 -8.15 11.67
CA THR A 457 -26.94 -8.80 12.63
C THR A 457 -26.64 -10.31 12.75
N GLY A 458 -27.23 -10.94 13.75
CA GLY A 458 -27.07 -12.37 14.03
C GLY A 458 -25.68 -12.74 14.52
N SER A 459 -25.23 -13.96 14.16
CA SER A 459 -23.97 -14.54 14.64
C SER A 459 -22.71 -13.79 14.20
N ARG A 460 -22.84 -12.86 13.25
CA ARG A 460 -21.75 -12.12 12.59
C ARG A 460 -21.77 -10.63 12.89
N VAL A 461 -22.42 -10.21 13.98
CA VAL A 461 -22.43 -8.81 14.43
C VAL A 461 -21.00 -8.30 14.63
N CYS A 462 -20.78 -7.03 14.27
CA CYS A 462 -19.49 -6.36 14.38
C CYS A 462 -18.86 -6.55 15.76
N LEU A 463 -17.56 -6.87 15.80
CA LEU A 463 -16.82 -7.01 17.05
C LEU A 463 -16.61 -5.66 17.75
N GLY A 464 -16.31 -4.60 16.98
CA GLY A 464 -16.04 -3.25 17.48
C GLY A 464 -17.28 -2.38 17.69
N LYS A 465 -18.50 -2.95 17.65
CA LYS A 465 -19.75 -2.17 17.78
C LYS A 465 -19.76 -1.29 19.02
N ASP A 466 -19.44 -1.87 20.18
CA ASP A 466 -19.55 -1.17 21.45
C ASP A 466 -18.42 -0.15 21.65
N VAL A 467 -17.24 -0.40 21.06
CA VAL A 467 -16.14 0.59 20.98
C VAL A 467 -16.60 1.81 20.18
N ALA A 468 -17.10 1.61 18.96
CA ALA A 468 -17.57 2.68 18.09
C ALA A 468 -18.73 3.49 18.69
N ILE A 469 -19.65 2.81 19.39
CA ILE A 469 -20.74 3.45 20.13
C ILE A 469 -20.19 4.32 21.24
N LEU A 470 -19.27 3.78 22.07
CA LEU A 470 -18.66 4.54 23.16
C LEU A 470 -17.92 5.78 22.65
N GLU A 471 -17.08 5.63 21.63
CA GLU A 471 -16.36 6.74 20.97
C GLU A 471 -17.34 7.83 20.51
N SER A 472 -18.36 7.45 19.74
CA SER A 472 -19.33 8.39 19.16
C SER A 472 -20.15 9.09 20.24
N HIS A 473 -20.52 8.37 21.31
CA HIS A 473 -21.35 8.91 22.39
C HIS A 473 -20.59 9.89 23.28
N LYS A 474 -19.25 9.82 23.32
CA LYS A 474 -18.45 10.70 24.16
C LYS A 474 -17.86 11.87 23.38
N LEU A 475 -17.34 11.64 22.17
CA LEU A 475 -16.65 12.69 21.42
C LEU A 475 -17.60 13.70 20.78
N LEU A 476 -18.72 13.25 20.18
CA LEU A 476 -19.62 14.15 19.45
C LEU A 476 -20.29 15.21 20.36
N PRO A 477 -20.79 14.88 21.57
CA PRO A 477 -21.32 15.90 22.48
C PRO A 477 -20.26 16.93 22.86
N GLU A 478 -19.02 16.53 23.10
CA GLU A 478 -17.92 17.44 23.44
C GLU A 478 -17.57 18.42 22.31
N ILE A 479 -17.58 17.95 21.05
CA ILE A 479 -17.38 18.82 19.89
C ILE A 479 -18.52 19.83 19.77
N ILE A 480 -19.78 19.39 19.87
CA ILE A 480 -20.95 20.28 19.73
C ILE A 480 -21.06 21.27 20.89
N ARG A 481 -20.72 20.84 22.11
CA ARG A 481 -20.73 21.65 23.34
C ARG A 481 -19.74 22.81 23.30
N ARG A 482 -18.61 22.65 22.61
CA ARG A 482 -17.44 23.56 22.75
C ARG A 482 -17.14 24.43 21.55
N PHE A 483 -17.66 24.10 20.37
CA PHE A 483 -17.29 24.76 19.13
C PHE A 483 -18.51 25.30 18.39
N ASP A 484 -18.33 26.49 17.80
CA ASP A 484 -19.15 26.98 16.69
C ASP A 484 -18.55 26.56 15.36
N PHE A 485 -19.42 26.30 14.39
CA PHE A 485 -19.04 25.72 13.10
C PHE A 485 -19.24 26.74 11.98
N ASP A 486 -18.16 27.05 11.27
CA ASP A 486 -18.16 27.77 10.00
C ASP A 486 -17.87 26.77 8.87
N VAL A 487 -18.94 26.17 8.33
CA VAL A 487 -18.82 25.10 7.33
C VAL A 487 -18.46 25.70 5.97
N LYS A 488 -17.23 25.45 5.52
CA LYS A 488 -16.76 25.87 4.19
C LYS A 488 -17.29 25.01 3.07
N GLN A 489 -17.34 23.70 3.29
CA GLN A 489 -17.78 22.73 2.31
C GLN A 489 -18.31 21.49 3.02
N LEU A 490 -19.47 21.01 2.59
CA LEU A 490 -20.04 19.74 3.05
C LEU A 490 -19.38 18.58 2.31
N GLY A 491 -19.18 17.47 3.03
CA GLY A 491 -18.67 16.23 2.45
C GLY A 491 -19.69 15.55 1.55
N GLN A 492 -19.21 14.80 0.57
CA GLN A 492 -20.03 13.88 -0.21
C GLN A 492 -19.89 12.47 0.35
N TYR A 493 -21.03 11.83 0.67
CA TYR A 493 -21.07 10.41 1.01
C TYR A 493 -20.73 9.58 -0.23
N ILE A 494 -19.54 9.00 -0.25
CA ILE A 494 -19.09 8.11 -1.32
C ILE A 494 -18.89 6.71 -0.78
N VAL A 495 -19.20 5.69 -1.59
CA VAL A 495 -18.98 4.29 -1.25
C VAL A 495 -18.00 3.69 -2.25
N THR A 496 -16.87 3.22 -1.75
CA THR A 496 -15.83 2.55 -2.53
C THR A 496 -15.50 1.22 -1.87
N GLY A 497 -15.49 0.14 -2.64
CA GLY A 497 -15.22 -1.19 -2.08
C GLY A 497 -16.35 -1.77 -1.22
N GLY A 498 -17.38 -1.00 -0.90
CA GLY A 498 -18.38 -1.34 0.12
C GLY A 498 -18.14 -0.66 1.46
N VAL A 499 -17.16 0.24 1.54
CA VAL A 499 -16.91 1.14 2.68
C VAL A 499 -17.22 2.56 2.24
N ALA A 500 -17.81 3.34 3.14
CA ALA A 500 -18.16 4.72 2.90
C ALA A 500 -17.15 5.68 3.53
N CYS A 501 -17.02 6.87 2.96
CA CYS A 501 -16.32 7.99 3.58
C CYS A 501 -16.93 9.33 3.11
N ASN A 502 -16.62 10.41 3.82
CA ASN A 502 -16.97 11.78 3.42
C ASN A 502 -15.83 12.40 2.58
N ALA A 503 -16.04 12.55 1.28
CA ALA A 503 -15.06 13.19 0.38
C ALA A 503 -15.31 14.71 0.26
N GLY A 504 -14.27 15.56 0.31
CA GLY A 504 -14.51 17.01 0.22
C GLY A 504 -13.32 17.96 0.06
N LEU A 505 -12.14 17.72 0.65
CA LEU A 505 -11.03 18.69 0.59
C LEU A 505 -9.68 18.10 0.18
N MET A 506 -9.32 16.89 0.65
CA MET A 506 -8.05 16.25 0.26
C MET A 506 -8.18 15.32 -0.96
N ASP A 507 -9.38 14.89 -1.36
CA ASP A 507 -9.57 13.85 -2.38
C ASP A 507 -9.61 14.36 -3.84
N PHE A 508 -9.81 15.66 -4.07
CA PHE A 508 -10.18 16.15 -5.41
C PHE A 508 -9.01 16.39 -6.37
N THR A 509 -7.77 16.58 -5.89
CA THR A 509 -6.62 16.87 -6.77
C THR A 509 -5.87 15.62 -7.25
N TRP A 510 -5.98 14.48 -6.58
CA TRP A 510 -5.14 13.30 -6.88
C TRP A 510 -5.91 12.07 -7.41
N TYR A 511 -7.20 11.90 -7.09
CA TYR A 511 -7.96 10.72 -7.54
C TYR A 511 -8.30 10.74 -9.04
N GLN A 512 -8.45 11.92 -9.66
CA GLN A 512 -8.68 12.03 -11.10
C GLN A 512 -7.44 11.64 -11.93
N ALA A 513 -6.23 11.85 -11.40
CA ALA A 513 -4.99 11.48 -12.06
C ALA A 513 -4.76 9.96 -12.12
N SER A 514 -5.29 9.21 -11.15
CA SER A 514 -5.12 7.75 -11.04
C SER A 514 -6.17 6.94 -11.82
N MET A 515 -7.35 7.51 -12.11
CA MET A 515 -8.40 6.81 -12.89
C MET A 515 -8.03 6.57 -14.37
N HIS A 516 -7.19 7.41 -14.97
CA HIS A 516 -6.88 7.32 -16.40
C HIS A 516 -5.89 6.19 -16.74
N PHE A 517 -5.13 5.69 -15.76
CA PHE A 517 -4.10 4.66 -15.99
C PHE A 517 -4.57 3.22 -15.68
N SER A 518 -5.54 3.03 -14.78
CA SER A 518 -5.93 1.70 -14.30
C SER A 518 -7.03 1.00 -15.14
N ILE A 519 -7.82 1.74 -15.91
CA ILE A 519 -8.91 1.16 -16.71
C ILE A 519 -8.38 0.61 -18.06
N LEU A 520 -7.36 1.23 -18.66
CA LEU A 520 -6.78 0.76 -19.93
C LEU A 520 -5.83 -0.44 -19.79
N THR A 521 -5.14 -0.58 -18.66
CA THR A 521 -4.18 -1.68 -18.43
C THR A 521 -4.86 -3.00 -18.08
N SER A 522 -6.05 -2.95 -17.47
CA SER A 522 -6.82 -4.13 -17.06
C SER A 522 -7.52 -4.85 -18.21
N ALA A 523 -7.78 -4.18 -19.33
CA ALA A 523 -8.48 -4.74 -20.49
C ALA A 523 -7.55 -5.44 -21.50
N LEU A 524 -6.25 -5.09 -21.52
CA LEU A 524 -5.28 -5.61 -22.48
C LEU A 524 -4.50 -6.84 -22.00
N ALA A 525 -4.55 -7.18 -20.70
CA ALA A 525 -3.85 -8.34 -20.14
C ALA A 525 -4.56 -9.70 -20.40
N LEU A 526 -5.70 -9.72 -21.09
CA LEU A 526 -6.49 -10.93 -21.36
C LEU A 526 -6.08 -11.71 -22.63
N ALA A 527 -5.06 -11.25 -23.38
CA ALA A 527 -4.61 -11.91 -24.62
C ALA A 527 -3.24 -12.63 -24.53
N GLY A 528 -2.56 -12.60 -23.37
CA GLY A 528 -1.21 -13.15 -23.21
C GLY A 528 -1.12 -14.30 -22.19
N LEU A 529 -1.92 -15.36 -22.35
CA LEU A 529 -1.78 -16.60 -21.57
C LEU A 529 -1.16 -17.69 -22.46
N VAL A 530 0.16 -17.88 -22.40
CA VAL A 530 0.77 -19.22 -22.55
C VAL A 530 2.09 -19.28 -21.75
N SER A 531 2.16 -20.25 -20.84
CA SER A 531 3.36 -20.86 -20.23
C SER A 531 4.03 -20.16 -19.03
N SER A 532 3.74 -20.64 -17.82
CA SER A 532 4.82 -20.99 -16.87
C SER A 532 4.30 -21.88 -15.73
N THR A 533 5.15 -22.82 -15.35
CA THR A 533 4.99 -23.94 -14.42
C THR A 533 4.93 -23.51 -12.94
N PRO A 534 4.44 -24.37 -12.01
CA PRO A 534 4.24 -24.01 -10.60
C PRO A 534 5.55 -23.92 -9.80
N VAL A 535 5.62 -22.99 -8.83
CA VAL A 535 6.72 -22.87 -7.85
C VAL A 535 6.23 -23.25 -6.44
N SER A 536 7.09 -23.99 -5.75
CA SER A 536 6.95 -24.71 -4.47
C SER A 536 7.37 -23.84 -3.24
N PRO A 537 7.35 -24.33 -1.97
CA PRO A 537 7.36 -23.51 -0.75
C PRO A 537 8.59 -22.61 -0.55
N ARG A 538 8.44 -21.48 0.18
CA ARG A 538 9.42 -20.38 0.32
C ARG A 538 10.73 -20.84 0.98
N GLN A 539 11.64 -21.31 0.15
CA GLN A 539 13.05 -21.59 0.42
C GLN A 539 13.81 -20.27 0.70
N GLN A 540 14.94 -20.34 1.43
CA GLN A 540 15.91 -19.22 1.48
C GLN A 540 16.19 -18.74 0.05
N ALA A 541 16.17 -17.43 -0.17
CA ALA A 541 16.43 -16.89 -1.49
C ALA A 541 17.85 -17.30 -1.92
N THR A 542 17.95 -17.96 -3.06
CA THR A 542 19.21 -18.47 -3.61
C THR A 542 19.97 -17.40 -4.39
N ALA A 543 19.29 -16.31 -4.75
CA ALA A 543 19.79 -15.22 -5.57
C ALA A 543 19.82 -13.87 -4.83
N LEU A 544 20.80 -13.02 -5.17
CA LEU A 544 21.08 -11.77 -4.45
C LEU A 544 19.92 -10.76 -4.49
N ASN A 545 19.41 -10.44 -5.69
CA ASN A 545 18.33 -9.47 -5.83
C ASN A 545 17.03 -9.95 -5.17
N ASP A 546 16.72 -11.25 -5.22
CA ASP A 546 15.55 -11.79 -4.53
C ASP A 546 15.68 -11.67 -3.01
N ALA A 547 16.87 -11.98 -2.46
CA ALA A 547 17.14 -11.82 -1.02
C ALA A 547 17.02 -10.36 -0.59
N PHE A 548 17.56 -9.42 -1.38
CA PHE A 548 17.50 -8.00 -1.06
C PHE A 548 16.08 -7.42 -1.16
N ARG A 549 15.32 -7.80 -2.19
CA ARG A 549 13.91 -7.41 -2.34
C ARG A 549 13.05 -7.99 -1.23
N ALA A 550 13.35 -9.20 -0.75
CA ALA A 550 12.67 -9.77 0.42
C ALA A 550 12.89 -8.96 1.70
N ARG A 551 13.94 -8.13 1.77
CA ARG A 551 14.20 -7.16 2.85
C ARG A 551 13.59 -5.78 2.59
N GLY A 552 12.74 -5.65 1.56
CA GLY A 552 12.06 -4.39 1.21
C GLY A 552 12.98 -3.37 0.54
N ARG A 553 14.02 -3.82 -0.17
CA ARG A 553 14.96 -2.96 -0.92
C ARG A 553 14.66 -3.04 -2.42
N SER A 554 15.06 -2.03 -3.20
CA SER A 554 14.60 -1.89 -4.59
C SER A 554 15.32 -2.83 -5.56
N TYR A 555 16.64 -2.94 -5.48
CA TYR A 555 17.42 -3.75 -6.41
C TYR A 555 18.82 -4.14 -5.89
N ILE A 556 19.27 -5.35 -6.25
CA ILE A 556 20.71 -5.60 -6.49
C ILE A 556 20.93 -5.49 -7.99
N GLY A 557 21.89 -4.68 -8.40
CA GLY A 557 22.20 -4.39 -9.79
C GLY A 557 23.59 -4.84 -10.19
N THR A 558 23.88 -4.77 -11.48
CA THR A 558 25.22 -4.98 -12.02
C THR A 558 25.49 -4.01 -13.16
N SER A 559 26.76 -3.67 -13.38
CA SER A 559 27.16 -3.02 -14.63
C SER A 559 27.13 -4.01 -15.80
N LEU A 560 26.82 -3.51 -16.99
CA LEU A 560 26.73 -4.33 -18.19
C LEU A 560 27.49 -3.72 -19.36
N THR A 561 28.46 -4.49 -19.87
CA THR A 561 28.87 -4.43 -21.26
C THR A 561 28.35 -5.67 -21.98
N ILE A 562 27.69 -5.50 -23.13
CA ILE A 562 27.20 -6.65 -23.91
C ILE A 562 28.40 -7.35 -24.57
N ARG A 563 28.63 -8.60 -24.17
CA ARG A 563 29.70 -9.47 -24.67
C ARG A 563 29.13 -10.80 -25.16
N ASN A 564 29.90 -11.55 -25.94
CA ASN A 564 29.53 -12.90 -26.37
C ASN A 564 29.98 -13.99 -25.37
N ASP A 565 29.62 -13.83 -24.09
CA ASP A 565 29.79 -14.87 -23.06
C ASP A 565 28.42 -15.27 -22.50
N ASN A 566 27.96 -16.46 -22.88
CA ASN A 566 26.65 -16.95 -22.47
C ASN A 566 26.53 -17.12 -20.95
N THR A 567 27.63 -17.41 -20.25
CA THR A 567 27.59 -17.64 -18.80
C THR A 567 27.27 -16.34 -18.07
N GLU A 568 27.99 -15.28 -18.43
CA GLU A 568 27.78 -13.93 -17.88
C GLU A 568 26.36 -13.44 -18.18
N GLN A 569 25.92 -13.52 -19.44
CA GLN A 569 24.58 -13.11 -19.83
C GLN A 569 23.50 -13.89 -19.08
N ASN A 570 23.67 -15.20 -18.87
CA ASN A 570 22.71 -16.00 -18.14
C ASN A 570 22.64 -15.61 -16.65
N ILE A 571 23.77 -15.27 -16.03
CA ILE A 571 23.77 -14.73 -14.65
C ILE A 571 23.00 -13.42 -14.61
N ILE A 572 23.22 -12.49 -15.55
CA ILE A 572 22.50 -11.20 -15.58
C ILE A 572 21.00 -11.38 -15.82
N ARG A 573 20.62 -12.31 -16.71
CA ARG A 573 19.19 -12.61 -17.00
C ARG A 573 18.49 -13.23 -15.80
N SER A 574 19.22 -13.99 -14.98
CA SER A 574 18.67 -14.65 -13.78
C SER A 574 18.15 -13.66 -12.73
N SER A 575 17.66 -14.18 -11.60
CA SER A 575 17.19 -13.36 -10.49
C SER A 575 18.31 -12.85 -9.57
N GLU A 576 19.59 -13.05 -9.94
CA GLU A 576 20.72 -12.46 -9.21
C GLU A 576 20.68 -10.92 -9.25
N PHE A 577 20.19 -10.34 -10.36
CA PHE A 577 20.17 -8.90 -10.59
C PHE A 577 18.79 -8.38 -11.02
N GLY A 578 18.36 -7.27 -10.43
CA GLY A 578 17.11 -6.57 -10.75
C GLY A 578 17.32 -5.22 -11.46
N SER A 579 18.56 -4.75 -11.57
CA SER A 579 18.92 -3.48 -12.22
C SER A 579 20.19 -3.61 -13.04
N ILE A 580 20.31 -2.80 -14.10
CA ILE A 580 21.48 -2.72 -14.97
C ILE A 580 21.98 -1.28 -15.03
N THR A 581 23.31 -1.11 -14.93
CA THR A 581 23.99 0.14 -15.23
C THR A 581 24.78 0.00 -16.55
N PRO A 582 24.58 0.88 -17.56
CA PRO A 582 25.22 0.75 -18.89
C PRO A 582 26.73 1.01 -18.97
N GLU A 583 27.49 0.80 -17.89
CA GLU A 583 28.95 0.94 -17.79
C GLU A 583 29.49 2.13 -18.61
N ASN A 584 30.24 1.87 -19.68
CA ASN A 584 30.85 2.89 -20.54
C ASN A 584 29.92 3.39 -21.67
N ALA A 585 28.84 2.68 -21.97
CA ALA A 585 28.01 2.94 -23.15
C ALA A 585 27.21 4.25 -23.08
N MET A 586 27.03 4.81 -21.87
CA MET A 586 26.31 6.06 -21.63
C MET A 586 27.20 7.22 -21.17
N LYS A 587 28.53 7.06 -21.21
CA LYS A 587 29.45 8.18 -21.00
C LYS A 587 29.32 9.17 -22.17
N TRP A 588 29.72 10.42 -21.95
CA TRP A 588 29.50 11.49 -22.93
C TRP A 588 30.30 11.21 -24.21
N ASP A 589 31.54 10.75 -24.13
CA ASP A 589 32.34 10.39 -25.31
C ASP A 589 31.75 9.23 -26.13
N ALA A 590 31.08 8.29 -25.49
CA ALA A 590 30.40 7.18 -26.15
C ALA A 590 29.10 7.62 -26.84
N THR A 591 28.32 8.48 -26.19
CA THR A 591 26.99 8.90 -26.66
C THR A 591 27.03 10.09 -27.61
N GLU A 592 28.01 10.99 -27.48
CA GLU A 592 28.18 12.18 -28.32
C GLU A 592 29.67 12.47 -28.58
N PRO A 593 30.38 11.58 -29.31
CA PRO A 593 31.82 11.74 -29.59
C PRO A 593 32.15 13.03 -30.35
N ASN A 594 31.22 13.50 -31.20
CA ASN A 594 31.31 14.77 -31.91
C ASN A 594 30.04 15.59 -31.66
N ARG A 595 30.17 16.92 -31.61
CA ARG A 595 29.07 17.83 -31.29
C ARG A 595 27.84 17.57 -32.17
N ASN A 596 26.69 17.32 -31.54
CA ASN A 596 25.40 17.00 -32.16
C ASN A 596 25.39 15.71 -33.01
N GLN A 597 26.40 14.86 -32.91
CA GLN A 597 26.45 13.56 -33.57
C GLN A 597 26.38 12.46 -32.51
N PHE A 598 25.15 12.04 -32.21
CA PHE A 598 24.93 11.05 -31.18
C PHE A 598 25.08 9.63 -31.69
N ASN A 599 25.75 8.78 -30.90
CA ASN A 599 25.85 7.35 -31.12
C ASN A 599 25.05 6.59 -30.05
N TRP A 600 23.99 5.92 -30.50
CA TRP A 600 23.06 5.23 -29.62
C TRP A 600 23.29 3.73 -29.53
N GLY A 601 24.12 3.14 -30.41
CA GLY A 601 24.13 1.70 -30.66
C GLY A 601 24.34 0.86 -29.39
N ALA A 602 25.38 1.17 -28.62
CA ALA A 602 25.71 0.44 -27.40
C ALA A 602 24.68 0.67 -26.28
N ALA A 603 24.31 1.94 -26.04
CA ALA A 603 23.34 2.31 -25.00
C ALA A 603 21.93 1.76 -25.29
N ASP A 604 21.50 1.76 -26.56
CA ASP A 604 20.25 1.16 -26.99
C ASP A 604 20.27 -0.36 -26.83
N ALA A 605 21.38 -1.01 -27.18
CA ALA A 605 21.51 -2.46 -27.00
C ALA A 605 21.34 -2.84 -25.53
N ILE A 606 21.95 -2.09 -24.61
CA ILE A 606 21.80 -2.31 -23.16
C ILE A 606 20.38 -1.96 -22.68
N ALA A 607 19.81 -0.84 -23.12
CA ALA A 607 18.44 -0.46 -22.75
C ALA A 607 17.41 -1.49 -23.23
N ASN A 608 17.60 -2.02 -24.44
CA ASN A 608 16.79 -3.08 -24.99
C ASN A 608 17.00 -4.38 -24.22
N PHE A 609 18.24 -4.73 -23.87
CA PHE A 609 18.53 -5.89 -23.03
C PHE A 609 17.83 -5.77 -21.66
N ALA A 610 17.92 -4.62 -20.99
CA ALA A 610 17.25 -4.38 -19.72
C ALA A 610 15.72 -4.50 -19.85
N THR A 611 15.14 -3.87 -20.87
CA THR A 611 13.70 -3.91 -21.14
C THR A 611 13.22 -5.33 -21.43
N GLN A 612 13.91 -6.05 -22.32
CA GLN A 612 13.56 -7.43 -22.72
C GLN A 612 13.63 -8.41 -21.54
N ASN A 613 14.50 -8.14 -20.56
CA ASN A 613 14.70 -9.01 -19.40
C ASN A 613 14.07 -8.45 -18.11
N GLY A 614 13.21 -7.43 -18.22
CA GLY A 614 12.46 -6.86 -17.09
C GLY A 614 13.33 -6.26 -15.99
N LYS A 615 14.50 -5.72 -16.34
CA LYS A 615 15.45 -5.09 -15.40
C LYS A 615 15.20 -3.59 -15.31
N GLN A 616 15.36 -3.03 -14.12
CA GLN A 616 15.47 -1.59 -13.96
C GLN A 616 16.77 -1.09 -14.62
N MET A 617 16.84 0.20 -14.92
CA MET A 617 18.04 0.79 -15.49
C MET A 617 18.46 2.03 -14.72
N ARG A 618 19.67 2.00 -14.16
CA ARG A 618 20.36 3.18 -13.63
C ARG A 618 21.24 3.73 -14.74
N CYS A 619 20.86 4.89 -15.26
CA CYS A 619 21.56 5.52 -16.36
C CYS A 619 22.67 6.41 -15.83
N HIS A 620 23.83 6.30 -16.46
CA HIS A 620 25.08 6.82 -15.92
C HIS A 620 26.01 7.17 -17.08
N THR A 621 26.46 8.41 -17.26
CA THR A 621 26.20 9.62 -16.46
C THR A 621 26.13 10.82 -17.40
N LEU A 622 25.42 11.88 -17.00
CA LEU A 622 25.16 13.04 -17.85
C LEU A 622 26.29 14.07 -17.86
N VAL A 623 26.91 14.32 -16.69
CA VAL A 623 27.96 15.33 -16.54
C VAL A 623 29.12 14.72 -15.74
N TRP A 624 30.22 14.47 -16.42
CA TRP A 624 31.43 13.91 -15.82
C TRP A 624 32.68 14.51 -16.47
N TYR A 625 33.76 14.63 -15.69
CA TYR A 625 35.02 15.20 -16.16
C TYR A 625 35.87 14.20 -16.96
N SER A 626 35.70 12.90 -16.70
CA SER A 626 36.39 11.83 -17.41
C SER A 626 35.51 11.31 -18.55
N GLN A 627 36.13 10.64 -19.54
CA GLN A 627 35.45 10.12 -20.73
C GLN A 627 34.52 11.17 -21.37
N LEU A 628 35.04 12.40 -21.40
CA LEU A 628 34.40 13.58 -21.95
C LEU A 628 35.03 13.88 -23.31
N PRO A 629 34.22 14.11 -24.37
CA PRO A 629 34.77 14.41 -25.68
C PRO A 629 35.72 15.61 -25.65
N GLY A 630 36.85 15.52 -26.36
CA GLY A 630 37.85 16.59 -26.39
C GLY A 630 37.26 17.95 -26.81
N TRP A 631 36.26 17.95 -27.70
CA TRP A 631 35.59 19.17 -28.16
C TRP A 631 34.79 19.87 -27.04
N VAL A 632 34.25 19.14 -26.06
CA VAL A 632 33.56 19.75 -24.89
C VAL A 632 34.59 20.36 -23.96
N ASN A 633 35.69 19.64 -23.69
CA ASN A 633 36.74 20.09 -22.77
C ASN A 633 37.48 21.35 -23.25
N GLN A 634 37.47 21.62 -24.56
CA GLN A 634 38.06 22.80 -25.18
C GLN A 634 37.15 24.05 -25.16
N ILE A 635 35.87 23.92 -24.77
CA ILE A 635 34.96 25.05 -24.69
C ILE A 635 35.41 25.97 -23.55
N ASN A 636 35.60 27.25 -23.85
CA ASN A 636 35.97 28.30 -22.89
C ASN A 636 34.89 29.40 -22.75
N ASN A 637 33.77 29.26 -23.46
CA ASN A 637 32.66 30.21 -23.45
C ASN A 637 31.47 29.65 -22.64
N ASN A 638 31.04 30.40 -21.63
CA ASN A 638 29.97 29.99 -20.70
C ASN A 638 28.64 29.67 -21.40
N ALA A 639 28.14 30.58 -22.23
CA ALA A 639 26.87 30.38 -22.94
C ALA A 639 26.91 29.15 -23.86
N THR A 640 28.05 28.92 -24.52
CA THR A 640 28.27 27.75 -25.37
C THR A 640 28.26 26.46 -24.56
N LEU A 641 28.98 26.41 -23.43
CA LEU A 641 29.02 25.21 -22.59
C LEU A 641 27.65 24.91 -21.95
N MET A 642 26.93 25.94 -21.49
CA MET A 642 25.56 25.82 -21.00
C MET A 642 24.61 25.23 -22.05
N SER A 643 24.69 25.72 -23.30
CA SER A 643 23.89 25.22 -24.41
C SER A 643 24.24 23.77 -24.77
N VAL A 644 25.53 23.43 -24.78
CA VAL A 644 26.03 22.07 -25.04
C VAL A 644 25.55 21.10 -23.96
N MET A 645 25.67 21.47 -22.68
CA MET A 645 25.20 20.66 -21.55
C MET A 645 23.69 20.45 -21.60
N GLN A 646 22.92 21.51 -21.87
CA GLN A 646 21.46 21.40 -22.01
C GLN A 646 21.06 20.49 -23.17
N ASN A 647 21.71 20.63 -24.33
CA ASN A 647 21.43 19.79 -25.50
C ASN A 647 21.73 18.32 -25.20
N HIS A 648 22.90 18.03 -24.65
CA HIS A 648 23.29 16.67 -24.29
C HIS A 648 22.28 16.02 -23.34
N ILE A 649 21.97 16.70 -22.22
CA ILE A 649 21.00 16.21 -21.22
C ILE A 649 19.64 15.95 -21.88
N ASN A 650 19.15 16.88 -22.70
CA ASN A 650 17.84 16.72 -23.36
C ASN A 650 17.81 15.57 -24.36
N GLN A 651 18.85 15.38 -25.16
CA GLN A 651 18.90 14.32 -26.16
C GLN A 651 19.01 12.94 -25.49
N VAL A 652 19.92 12.80 -24.53
CA VAL A 652 20.17 11.54 -23.83
C VAL A 652 18.98 11.17 -22.95
N MET A 653 18.55 12.05 -22.03
CA MET A 653 17.41 11.75 -21.17
C MET A 653 16.10 11.67 -21.95
N GLY A 654 15.93 12.48 -22.98
CA GLY A 654 14.75 12.43 -23.86
C GLY A 654 14.61 11.08 -24.56
N ARG A 655 15.72 10.53 -25.07
CA ARG A 655 15.73 9.21 -25.73
C ARG A 655 15.37 8.06 -24.77
N TYR A 656 15.88 8.12 -23.54
CA TYR A 656 15.69 7.06 -22.55
C TYR A 656 14.61 7.37 -21.49
N ARG A 657 13.76 8.38 -21.76
CA ARG A 657 12.64 8.77 -20.89
C ARG A 657 11.74 7.56 -20.61
N GLY A 658 11.46 7.32 -19.33
CA GLY A 658 10.67 6.18 -18.88
C GLY A 658 11.37 4.80 -18.96
N LYS A 659 12.59 4.71 -19.52
CA LYS A 659 13.43 3.49 -19.46
C LYS A 659 14.41 3.54 -18.28
N CYS A 660 14.99 4.71 -18.01
CA CYS A 660 15.87 4.94 -16.88
C CYS A 660 15.05 5.25 -15.62
N THR A 661 15.20 4.44 -14.57
CA THR A 661 14.55 4.70 -13.28
C THR A 661 15.35 5.68 -12.42
N HIS A 662 16.68 5.68 -12.59
CA HIS A 662 17.63 6.54 -11.88
C HIS A 662 18.63 7.14 -12.87
N TRP A 663 19.08 8.37 -12.61
CA TRP A 663 20.13 9.06 -13.36
C TRP A 663 21.23 9.55 -12.43
N ASP A 664 22.47 9.19 -12.75
CA ASP A 664 23.65 9.88 -12.23
C ASP A 664 23.84 11.17 -13.03
N VAL A 665 23.40 12.29 -12.44
CA VAL A 665 23.36 13.59 -13.12
C VAL A 665 24.76 14.19 -13.16
N VAL A 666 25.44 14.25 -12.02
CA VAL A 666 26.83 14.69 -11.91
C VAL A 666 27.64 13.59 -11.25
N ASN A 667 28.75 13.22 -11.89
CA ASN A 667 29.67 12.21 -11.41
C ASN A 667 31.00 12.85 -10.99
N GLU A 668 31.50 12.49 -9.80
CA GLU A 668 32.88 12.75 -9.34
C GLU A 668 33.32 14.22 -9.37
N ALA A 669 32.48 15.09 -8.82
CA ALA A 669 32.75 16.52 -8.79
C ALA A 669 33.77 16.94 -7.71
N LEU A 670 34.28 16.00 -6.91
CA LEU A 670 35.12 16.30 -5.74
C LEU A 670 36.53 15.69 -5.86
N ASN A 671 37.49 16.38 -5.25
CA ASN A 671 38.80 15.84 -4.88
C ASN A 671 38.72 15.13 -3.51
N GLU A 672 39.76 14.40 -3.12
CA GLU A 672 39.81 13.68 -1.84
C GLU A 672 39.71 14.59 -0.60
N ASP A 673 40.16 15.84 -0.72
CA ASP A 673 40.05 16.86 0.33
C ASP A 673 38.65 17.51 0.42
N GLY A 674 37.68 17.05 -0.38
CA GLY A 674 36.31 17.58 -0.41
C GLY A 674 36.15 18.92 -1.11
N THR A 675 37.20 19.43 -1.76
CA THR A 675 37.11 20.59 -2.66
C THR A 675 36.55 20.18 -4.01
N ASN A 676 36.00 21.14 -4.76
CA ASN A 676 35.49 20.86 -6.10
C ASN A 676 36.66 20.57 -7.05
N ARG A 677 36.52 19.49 -7.82
CA ARG A 677 37.49 19.05 -8.82
C ARG A 677 37.57 20.07 -9.96
N ASN A 678 38.78 20.44 -10.34
CA ASN A 678 39.01 21.28 -11.51
C ASN A 678 38.61 20.54 -12.79
N ASN A 679 37.58 21.03 -13.47
CA ASN A 679 37.10 20.52 -14.75
C ASN A 679 36.54 21.67 -15.59
N VAL A 680 36.21 21.41 -16.86
CA VAL A 680 35.71 22.44 -17.78
C VAL A 680 34.43 23.10 -17.28
N PHE A 681 33.51 22.35 -16.66
CA PHE A 681 32.25 22.88 -16.15
C PHE A 681 32.49 23.85 -14.98
N LEU A 682 33.32 23.48 -14.01
CA LEU A 682 33.70 24.36 -12.91
C LEU A 682 34.44 25.61 -13.39
N ARG A 683 35.41 25.46 -14.31
CA ARG A 683 36.24 26.57 -14.80
C ARG A 683 35.45 27.60 -15.61
N VAL A 684 34.48 27.13 -16.40
CA VAL A 684 33.77 27.98 -17.38
C VAL A 684 32.41 28.44 -16.85
N ILE A 685 31.69 27.59 -16.11
CA ILE A 685 30.39 27.93 -15.53
C ILE A 685 30.56 28.43 -14.09
N GLY A 686 31.41 27.82 -13.29
CA GLY A 686 31.46 28.00 -11.83
C GLY A 686 30.65 26.93 -11.11
N GLU A 687 30.74 26.86 -9.78
CA GLU A 687 30.14 25.80 -8.93
C GLU A 687 28.63 25.60 -9.17
N GLN A 688 27.92 26.63 -9.64
CA GLN A 688 26.51 26.56 -10.01
C GLN A 688 26.20 25.59 -11.16
N TYR A 689 27.20 25.06 -11.89
CA TYR A 689 26.96 23.98 -12.86
C TYR A 689 26.29 22.77 -12.21
N LEU A 690 26.53 22.53 -10.91
CA LEU A 690 25.93 21.44 -10.12
C LEU A 690 24.39 21.58 -10.07
N PRO A 691 23.79 22.61 -9.42
CA PRO A 691 22.34 22.76 -9.40
C PRO A 691 21.74 22.99 -10.79
N ILE A 692 22.48 23.59 -11.72
CA ILE A 692 22.01 23.78 -13.10
C ILE A 692 21.82 22.43 -13.80
N ALA A 693 22.78 21.51 -13.72
CA ALA A 693 22.66 20.19 -14.35
C ALA A 693 21.45 19.41 -13.82
N PHE A 694 21.20 19.45 -12.50
CA PHE A 694 20.00 18.85 -11.89
C PHE A 694 18.70 19.50 -12.37
N ARG A 695 18.68 20.84 -12.56
CA ARG A 695 17.51 21.54 -13.09
C ARG A 695 17.23 21.14 -14.52
N MET A 696 18.27 21.02 -15.35
CA MET A 696 18.15 20.55 -16.73
C MET A 696 17.64 19.11 -16.79
N ALA A 697 18.17 18.23 -15.94
CA ALA A 697 17.76 16.83 -15.86
C ALA A 697 16.29 16.69 -15.40
N ALA A 698 15.89 17.44 -14.36
CA ALA A 698 14.51 17.45 -13.88
C ALA A 698 13.52 17.97 -14.93
N ALA A 699 13.92 18.91 -15.77
CA ALA A 699 13.09 19.38 -16.89
C ALA A 699 13.01 18.33 -18.02
N ALA A 700 14.10 17.60 -18.27
CA ALA A 700 14.17 16.58 -19.31
C ALA A 700 13.40 15.30 -18.96
N ASP A 701 13.35 14.90 -17.69
CA ASP A 701 12.46 13.84 -17.20
C ASP A 701 12.03 14.10 -15.73
N PRO A 702 10.86 14.70 -15.49
CA PRO A 702 10.38 14.99 -14.15
C PRO A 702 10.13 13.75 -13.28
N ASN A 703 9.93 12.58 -13.89
CA ASN A 703 9.57 11.35 -13.17
C ASN A 703 10.80 10.52 -12.77
N ALA A 704 11.95 10.72 -13.43
CA ALA A 704 13.16 9.98 -13.10
C ALA A 704 13.79 10.46 -11.79
N LYS A 705 14.47 9.55 -11.10
CA LYS A 705 15.18 9.85 -9.85
C LYS A 705 16.58 10.37 -10.13
N LEU A 706 16.97 11.48 -9.53
CA LEU A 706 18.21 12.21 -9.86
C LEU A 706 19.25 12.11 -8.74
N TYR A 707 20.46 11.66 -9.08
CA TYR A 707 21.52 11.37 -8.12
C TYR A 707 22.79 12.18 -8.37
N TYR A 708 23.44 12.55 -7.27
CA TYR A 708 24.87 12.88 -7.26
C TYR A 708 25.66 11.60 -7.00
N ASN A 709 26.72 11.32 -7.76
CA ASN A 709 27.48 10.06 -7.65
C ASN A 709 28.98 10.35 -7.51
N ASP A 710 29.65 9.73 -6.54
CA ASP A 710 31.09 9.92 -6.31
C ASP A 710 31.71 8.73 -5.58
N TYR A 711 33.03 8.56 -5.71
CA TYR A 711 33.80 7.50 -5.06
C TYR A 711 34.43 7.94 -3.74
N ASN A 712 34.81 6.98 -2.90
CA ASN A 712 35.45 7.18 -1.59
C ASN A 712 34.61 7.92 -0.53
N LEU A 713 33.30 8.05 -0.74
CA LEU A 713 32.42 8.69 0.24
C LEU A 713 32.26 7.84 1.51
N GLU A 714 32.44 6.53 1.40
CA GLU A 714 32.27 5.49 2.42
C GLU A 714 33.15 5.70 3.65
N TYR A 715 34.29 6.36 3.48
CA TYR A 715 35.28 6.56 4.53
C TYR A 715 34.92 7.69 5.51
N GLY A 716 33.89 8.49 5.23
CA GLY A 716 33.45 9.57 6.12
C GLY A 716 34.47 10.71 6.27
N THR A 717 35.34 10.90 5.28
CA THR A 717 36.42 11.90 5.28
C THR A 717 35.96 13.25 4.73
N ALA A 718 36.90 14.15 4.42
CA ALA A 718 36.60 15.46 3.85
C ALA A 718 35.77 15.39 2.55
N LYS A 719 35.97 14.35 1.73
CA LYS A 719 35.18 14.13 0.51
C LYS A 719 33.69 13.88 0.80
N HIS A 720 33.37 13.11 1.84
CA HIS A 720 32.00 12.93 2.33
C HIS A 720 31.36 14.28 2.73
N ALA A 721 32.08 15.13 3.45
CA ALA A 721 31.62 16.47 3.80
C ALA A 721 31.40 17.36 2.55
N GLY A 722 32.26 17.23 1.54
CA GLY A 722 32.09 17.87 0.24
C GLY A 722 30.80 17.44 -0.48
N ALA A 723 30.48 16.15 -0.45
CA ALA A 723 29.25 15.63 -1.07
C ALA A 723 27.99 16.11 -0.33
N LEU A 724 28.01 16.15 1.02
CA LEU A 724 26.93 16.77 1.80
C LEU A 724 26.73 18.25 1.44
N ARG A 725 27.81 18.99 1.20
CA ARG A 725 27.75 20.38 0.71
C ARG A 725 27.05 20.47 -0.65
N ILE A 726 27.37 19.58 -1.58
CA ILE A 726 26.74 19.54 -2.91
C ILE A 726 25.24 19.27 -2.80
N VAL A 727 24.81 18.28 -2.00
CA VAL A 727 23.38 17.99 -1.79
C VAL A 727 22.64 19.22 -1.29
N LYS A 728 23.17 19.87 -0.25
CA LYS A 728 22.60 21.10 0.32
C LYS A 728 22.57 22.26 -0.69
N LEU A 729 23.59 22.39 -1.54
CA LEU A 729 23.64 23.39 -2.59
C LEU A 729 22.55 23.18 -3.65
N VAL A 730 22.33 21.94 -4.09
CA VAL A 730 21.26 21.64 -5.06
C VAL A 730 19.88 21.92 -4.46
N GLN A 731 19.67 21.49 -3.21
CA GLN A 731 18.43 21.75 -2.47
C GLN A 731 18.18 23.26 -2.26
N SER A 732 19.21 24.06 -1.94
CA SER A 732 19.06 25.50 -1.70
C SER A 732 18.63 26.28 -2.95
N TRP A 733 18.87 25.73 -4.15
CA TRP A 733 18.40 26.27 -5.43
C TRP A 733 16.95 25.88 -5.76
N GLY A 734 16.26 25.15 -4.86
CA GLY A 734 14.92 24.63 -5.06
C GLY A 734 14.83 23.56 -6.15
N VAL A 735 15.95 22.89 -6.44
CA VAL A 735 16.06 21.91 -7.52
C VAL A 735 15.94 20.49 -6.95
N LYS A 736 15.27 19.61 -7.69
CA LYS A 736 15.09 18.20 -7.35
C LYS A 736 16.43 17.47 -7.30
N ILE A 737 16.74 16.86 -6.16
CA ILE A 737 17.77 15.83 -5.96
C ILE A 737 17.13 14.73 -5.12
N ASP A 738 17.14 13.51 -5.64
CA ASP A 738 16.49 12.38 -4.97
C ASP A 738 17.47 11.52 -4.19
N GLY A 739 18.76 11.50 -4.56
CA GLY A 739 19.70 10.60 -3.90
C GLY A 739 21.19 10.88 -4.09
N VAL A 740 21.99 10.11 -3.36
CA VAL A 740 23.45 10.07 -3.46
C VAL A 740 23.92 8.64 -3.74
N GLY A 741 24.72 8.49 -4.78
CA GLY A 741 25.39 7.25 -5.14
C GLY A 741 26.81 7.23 -4.59
N LEU A 742 27.16 6.13 -3.93
CA LEU A 742 28.49 5.87 -3.39
C LEU A 742 29.16 4.80 -4.26
N GLN A 743 30.17 5.21 -5.02
CA GLN A 743 30.95 4.29 -5.87
C GLN A 743 31.94 3.51 -4.98
N GLY A 744 31.53 2.31 -4.60
CA GLY A 744 32.26 1.47 -3.65
C GLY A 744 33.43 0.71 -4.26
N HIS A 745 34.47 1.40 -4.72
CA HIS A 745 35.74 0.79 -5.14
C HIS A 745 36.69 0.55 -3.96
N LEU A 746 36.34 -0.43 -3.13
CA LEU A 746 36.94 -0.63 -1.82
C LEU A 746 38.06 -1.67 -1.84
N VAL A 747 38.76 -1.80 -0.72
CA VAL A 747 39.76 -2.85 -0.49
C VAL A 747 39.47 -3.61 0.80
N SER A 748 39.75 -4.93 0.82
CA SER A 748 39.58 -5.76 2.01
C SER A 748 40.80 -5.76 2.94
N GLU A 749 41.98 -5.46 2.39
CA GLU A 749 43.26 -5.32 3.08
C GLU A 749 44.02 -4.09 2.54
N PRO A 750 45.00 -3.53 3.26
CA PRO A 750 45.84 -2.47 2.69
C PRO A 750 46.56 -2.95 1.44
N THR A 751 46.40 -2.21 0.34
CA THR A 751 46.94 -2.50 -0.99
C THR A 751 48.04 -1.52 -1.39
N ASN A 752 48.56 -1.65 -2.61
CA ASN A 752 49.54 -0.69 -3.14
C ASN A 752 48.87 0.63 -3.55
N THR A 753 47.56 0.59 -3.83
CA THR A 753 46.80 1.73 -4.34
C THR A 753 45.82 2.31 -3.33
N ALA A 754 45.58 1.64 -2.20
CA ALA A 754 44.76 2.13 -1.10
C ALA A 754 45.27 1.62 0.25
N SER A 755 45.57 2.54 1.17
CA SER A 755 45.95 2.23 2.55
C SER A 755 44.75 1.94 3.45
N ASP A 756 43.62 2.59 3.19
CA ASP A 756 42.42 2.51 4.02
C ASP A 756 41.50 1.37 3.58
N VAL A 757 41.33 0.40 4.48
CA VAL A 757 40.42 -0.74 4.25
C VAL A 757 38.95 -0.35 4.33
N THR A 758 38.11 -1.19 3.73
CA THR A 758 36.64 -1.08 3.83
C THR A 758 36.22 -0.80 5.28
N PRO A 759 35.59 0.35 5.56
CA PRO A 759 35.28 0.77 6.93
C PRO A 759 34.39 -0.19 7.70
N SER A 760 34.27 0.04 9.01
CA SER A 760 33.37 -0.72 9.86
C SER A 760 31.90 -0.46 9.47
N VAL A 761 31.01 -1.40 9.84
CA VAL A 761 29.55 -1.24 9.62
C VAL A 761 29.05 0.08 10.21
N GLN A 762 29.58 0.50 11.36
CA GLN A 762 29.19 1.73 12.04
C GLN A 762 29.55 2.97 11.21
N VAL A 763 30.76 3.04 10.66
CA VAL A 763 31.19 4.15 9.80
C VAL A 763 30.36 4.18 8.52
N LEU A 764 30.23 3.03 7.85
CA LEU A 764 29.43 2.93 6.63
C LEU A 764 27.97 3.32 6.86
N THR A 765 27.37 2.82 7.95
CA THR A 765 25.98 3.15 8.32
C THR A 765 25.83 4.65 8.59
N LYS A 766 26.79 5.26 9.31
CA LYS A 766 26.78 6.70 9.61
C LYS A 766 26.85 7.54 8.35
N VAL A 767 27.76 7.23 7.43
CA VAL A 767 27.89 7.94 6.14
C VAL A 767 26.59 7.86 5.34
N LEU A 768 26.00 6.67 5.22
CA LEU A 768 24.72 6.49 4.52
C LEU A 768 23.59 7.27 5.22
N GLN A 769 23.57 7.28 6.55
CA GLN A 769 22.57 7.99 7.35
C GLN A 769 22.69 9.51 7.20
N ASP A 770 23.91 10.06 7.11
CA ASP A 770 24.12 11.50 6.96
C ASP A 770 23.49 12.09 5.69
N TYR A 771 23.49 11.32 4.59
CA TYR A 771 22.75 11.71 3.39
C TYR A 771 21.24 11.48 3.56
N ALA A 772 20.84 10.35 4.16
CA ALA A 772 19.45 10.04 4.41
C ALA A 772 18.74 11.12 5.25
N ASP A 773 19.45 11.72 6.21
CA ASP A 773 19.00 12.82 7.08
C ASP A 773 18.76 14.12 6.32
N LEU A 774 19.35 14.30 5.13
CA LEU A 774 19.04 15.38 4.19
C LEU A 774 17.82 15.08 3.30
N ASN A 775 17.06 14.04 3.64
CA ASN A 775 15.87 13.59 2.91
C ASN A 775 16.16 13.15 1.45
N VAL A 776 17.37 12.69 1.15
CA VAL A 776 17.73 12.01 -0.12
C VAL A 776 18.03 10.50 0.07
N ASP A 777 17.67 9.65 -0.89
CA ASP A 777 17.95 8.21 -0.86
C ASP A 777 19.45 7.94 -1.06
N VAL A 778 19.95 6.78 -0.64
CA VAL A 778 21.34 6.37 -0.86
C VAL A 778 21.44 5.03 -1.58
N ALA A 779 22.51 4.84 -2.34
CA ALA A 779 22.78 3.58 -3.01
C ALA A 779 24.30 3.36 -3.15
N TYR A 780 24.75 2.11 -3.01
CA TYR A 780 26.06 1.73 -3.52
C TYR A 780 25.96 1.52 -5.03
N THR A 781 26.80 2.16 -5.84
CA THR A 781 26.58 2.27 -7.29
C THR A 781 27.62 1.56 -8.16
N GLU A 782 28.84 1.38 -7.65
CA GLU A 782 29.96 0.75 -8.38
C GLU A 782 30.76 -0.13 -7.39
N LEU A 783 30.09 -1.14 -6.82
CA LEU A 783 30.64 -1.93 -5.73
C LEU A 783 31.57 -3.04 -6.24
N ASP A 784 32.85 -2.93 -5.89
CA ASP A 784 33.85 -3.99 -5.97
C ASP A 784 34.82 -3.88 -4.79
N ILE A 785 35.30 -5.01 -4.27
CA ILE A 785 36.19 -5.03 -3.08
C ILE A 785 37.42 -5.88 -3.38
N ARG A 786 38.52 -5.22 -3.73
CA ARG A 786 39.76 -5.86 -4.20
C ARG A 786 40.74 -6.20 -3.07
N SER A 787 41.66 -7.13 -3.34
CA SER A 787 42.75 -7.56 -2.45
C SER A 787 44.07 -7.73 -3.22
N LYS A 788 45.21 -7.87 -2.55
CA LYS A 788 46.51 -8.10 -3.22
C LYS A 788 46.55 -9.46 -3.92
N ASN A 789 47.14 -9.53 -5.11
CA ASN A 789 47.49 -10.79 -5.77
C ASN A 789 48.85 -11.34 -5.27
N PRO A 790 49.08 -12.67 -5.31
CA PRO A 790 48.08 -13.70 -5.55
C PRO A 790 47.08 -13.80 -4.39
N SER A 791 45.85 -14.19 -4.71
CA SER A 791 44.80 -14.43 -3.73
C SER A 791 45.07 -15.73 -2.95
N ASN A 792 44.55 -15.82 -1.73
CA ASN A 792 44.62 -17.01 -0.88
C ASN A 792 43.37 -17.10 0.02
N SER A 793 43.23 -18.18 0.78
CA SER A 793 42.04 -18.41 1.62
C SER A 793 41.79 -17.30 2.65
N GLN A 794 42.85 -16.71 3.21
CA GLN A 794 42.71 -15.60 4.17
C GLN A 794 42.15 -14.35 3.50
N LYS A 795 42.74 -13.94 2.37
CA LYS A 795 42.28 -12.78 1.61
C LYS A 795 40.83 -12.92 1.11
N LEU A 796 40.43 -14.13 0.72
CA LEU A 796 39.04 -14.43 0.37
C LEU A 796 38.08 -14.31 1.56
N ALA A 797 38.54 -14.67 2.77
CA ALA A 797 37.76 -14.49 4.00
C ALA A 797 37.66 -12.99 4.38
N ASP A 798 38.76 -12.24 4.27
CA ASP A 798 38.78 -10.79 4.54
C ASP A 798 37.86 -10.04 3.57
N ALA A 799 37.89 -10.41 2.29
CA ALA A 799 36.94 -9.91 1.29
C ALA A 799 35.50 -10.27 1.66
N ALA A 800 35.23 -11.51 2.08
CA ALA A 800 33.88 -11.91 2.50
C ALA A 800 33.35 -11.09 3.68
N ALA A 801 34.21 -10.81 4.67
CA ALA A 801 33.86 -9.93 5.78
C ALA A 801 33.58 -8.49 5.31
N ALA A 802 34.38 -7.95 4.39
CA ALA A 802 34.18 -6.61 3.85
C ALA A 802 32.84 -6.49 3.08
N TRP A 803 32.52 -7.46 2.22
CA TRP A 803 31.24 -7.53 1.52
C TRP A 803 30.05 -7.62 2.48
N ALA A 804 30.17 -8.41 3.55
CA ALA A 804 29.16 -8.48 4.61
C ALA A 804 28.97 -7.12 5.32
N ARG A 805 30.05 -6.38 5.60
CA ARG A 805 29.95 -5.05 6.23
C ARG A 805 29.18 -4.05 5.37
N VAL A 806 29.46 -4.03 4.06
CA VAL A 806 28.76 -3.16 3.09
C VAL A 806 27.29 -3.55 2.95
N ALA A 807 26.98 -4.85 2.87
CA ALA A 807 25.59 -5.30 2.87
C ALA A 807 24.87 -4.86 4.15
N GLN A 808 25.49 -5.06 5.31
CA GLN A 808 24.87 -4.76 6.60
C GLN A 808 24.63 -3.26 6.77
N SER A 809 25.56 -2.40 6.35
CA SER A 809 25.37 -0.94 6.44
C SER A 809 24.17 -0.47 5.61
N CYS A 810 24.00 -0.99 4.40
CA CYS A 810 22.84 -0.68 3.58
C CYS A 810 21.54 -1.26 4.17
N ILE A 811 21.59 -2.44 4.80
CA ILE A 811 20.43 -2.99 5.50
C ILE A 811 20.06 -2.13 6.72
N ASN A 812 21.03 -1.55 7.43
CA ASN A 812 20.79 -0.71 8.61
C ASN A 812 20.11 0.63 8.27
N VAL A 813 20.33 1.17 7.07
CA VAL A 813 19.75 2.45 6.65
C VAL A 813 18.54 2.20 5.74
N GLN A 814 17.33 2.52 6.22
CA GLN A 814 16.08 2.27 5.49
C GLN A 814 16.05 2.91 4.09
N ARG A 815 16.69 4.08 3.95
CA ARG A 815 16.76 4.83 2.68
C ARG A 815 17.94 4.41 1.78
N CYS A 816 18.67 3.36 2.15
CA CYS A 816 19.56 2.69 1.23
C CYS A 816 18.74 1.80 0.28
N VAL A 817 18.50 2.25 -0.95
CA VAL A 817 17.51 1.65 -1.86
C VAL A 817 18.11 0.57 -2.77
N GLY A 818 19.42 0.59 -3.02
CA GLY A 818 20.04 -0.24 -4.04
C GLY A 818 21.54 -0.47 -3.83
N MET A 819 22.04 -1.59 -4.35
CA MET A 819 23.47 -1.85 -4.49
C MET A 819 23.76 -2.38 -5.89
N THR A 820 24.67 -1.74 -6.62
CA THR A 820 25.12 -2.20 -7.94
C THR A 820 26.54 -2.73 -7.85
N ILE A 821 26.74 -3.98 -8.22
CA ILE A 821 28.06 -4.62 -8.31
C ILE A 821 28.71 -4.23 -9.63
N TRP A 822 29.97 -3.81 -9.61
CA TRP A 822 30.65 -3.32 -10.81
C TRP A 822 31.23 -4.45 -11.69
N GLY A 823 30.33 -5.30 -12.17
CA GLY A 823 30.61 -6.45 -13.03
C GLY A 823 30.02 -7.73 -12.46
N ILE A 824 30.37 -8.86 -13.07
CA ILE A 824 29.91 -10.19 -12.64
C ILE A 824 31.08 -11.00 -12.07
N ALA A 825 32.06 -11.30 -12.92
CA ALA A 825 33.17 -12.19 -12.61
C ALA A 825 34.51 -11.50 -12.79
N ASP A 826 35.50 -11.89 -11.98
CA ASP A 826 36.85 -11.35 -12.04
C ASP A 826 37.45 -11.40 -13.47
N LYS A 827 37.03 -12.37 -14.29
CA LYS A 827 37.38 -12.54 -15.71
C LYS A 827 37.26 -11.27 -16.55
N TYR A 828 36.20 -10.50 -16.31
CA TYR A 828 35.87 -9.28 -17.05
C TYR A 828 35.96 -8.03 -16.19
N SER A 829 36.47 -8.17 -14.98
CA SER A 829 36.72 -7.03 -14.11
C SER A 829 37.78 -6.13 -14.73
N TRP A 830 37.61 -4.83 -14.51
CA TRP A 830 38.60 -3.81 -14.80
C TRP A 830 39.83 -3.89 -13.84
N VAL A 831 39.76 -4.74 -12.81
CA VAL A 831 40.86 -5.11 -11.90
C VAL A 831 41.36 -6.51 -12.30
N PRO A 832 42.66 -6.73 -12.55
CA PRO A 832 43.83 -5.91 -12.19
C PRO A 832 44.16 -4.75 -13.15
N GLY A 833 43.45 -4.60 -14.28
CA GLY A 833 43.82 -3.68 -15.36
C GLY A 833 44.15 -2.25 -14.92
N THR A 834 43.39 -1.72 -13.95
CA THR A 834 43.65 -0.38 -13.38
C THR A 834 44.53 -0.42 -12.13
N PHE A 835 44.43 -1.48 -11.31
CA PHE A 835 45.18 -1.63 -10.07
C PHE A 835 46.14 -2.81 -10.16
N ASN A 836 47.33 -2.54 -10.72
CA ASN A 836 48.32 -3.58 -10.95
C ASN A 836 48.74 -4.26 -9.63
N GLY A 837 48.76 -5.59 -9.62
CA GLY A 837 49.06 -6.40 -8.43
C GLY A 837 47.87 -6.61 -7.48
N GLU A 838 46.67 -6.16 -7.84
CA GLU A 838 45.44 -6.32 -7.05
C GLU A 838 44.37 -7.08 -7.86
N GLY A 839 43.43 -7.76 -7.21
CA GLY A 839 42.47 -8.62 -7.90
C GLY A 839 41.40 -9.19 -6.98
N SER A 840 40.72 -10.24 -7.44
CA SER A 840 39.65 -10.94 -6.71
C SER A 840 38.49 -10.03 -6.25
N ALA A 841 38.16 -8.99 -7.02
CA ALA A 841 37.32 -7.89 -6.59
C ALA A 841 35.80 -8.19 -6.55
N LEU A 842 35.33 -9.12 -7.38
CA LEU A 842 33.88 -9.35 -7.58
C LEU A 842 33.35 -10.53 -6.76
N LEU A 843 32.11 -10.96 -6.95
CA LEU A 843 31.53 -12.10 -6.22
C LEU A 843 31.78 -13.46 -6.89
N TRP A 844 32.12 -13.46 -8.18
CA TRP A 844 32.48 -14.64 -8.95
C TRP A 844 33.96 -14.58 -9.39
N ASN A 845 34.63 -15.73 -9.44
CA ASN A 845 36.00 -15.85 -9.94
C ASN A 845 36.04 -15.92 -11.48
N ASP A 846 37.24 -16.06 -12.06
CA ASP A 846 37.46 -16.11 -13.51
C ASP A 846 36.69 -17.23 -14.24
N ASN A 847 36.28 -18.28 -13.51
CA ASN A 847 35.54 -19.42 -14.01
C ASN A 847 34.03 -19.33 -13.71
N PHE A 848 33.53 -18.15 -13.32
CA PHE A 848 32.14 -17.94 -12.89
C PHE A 848 31.70 -18.82 -11.71
N GLN A 849 32.63 -19.17 -10.82
CA GLN A 849 32.30 -19.83 -9.57
C GLN A 849 32.14 -18.80 -8.46
N LYS A 850 31.09 -18.97 -7.64
CA LYS A 850 30.79 -18.10 -6.49
C LYS A 850 31.92 -18.17 -5.46
N LYS A 851 32.47 -17.03 -5.07
CA LYS A 851 33.51 -16.91 -4.04
C LYS A 851 32.89 -16.86 -2.63
N PRO A 852 33.68 -17.04 -1.54
CA PRO A 852 33.17 -16.89 -0.17
C PRO A 852 32.44 -15.56 0.08
N ALA A 853 32.88 -14.49 -0.59
CA ALA A 853 32.21 -13.19 -0.57
C ALA A 853 30.76 -13.23 -1.07
N TYR A 854 30.44 -14.03 -2.08
CA TYR A 854 29.05 -14.20 -2.53
C TYR A 854 28.18 -14.73 -1.38
N THR A 855 28.65 -15.77 -0.70
CA THR A 855 27.90 -16.40 0.39
C THR A 855 27.73 -15.44 1.56
N ALA A 856 28.79 -14.77 1.99
CA ALA A 856 28.72 -13.79 3.08
C ALA A 856 27.79 -12.61 2.74
N PHE A 857 27.85 -12.12 1.50
CA PHE A 857 26.94 -11.09 1.02
C PHE A 857 25.48 -11.58 1.08
N LEU A 858 25.18 -12.71 0.44
CA LEU A 858 23.84 -13.31 0.42
C LEU A 858 23.30 -13.64 1.82
N ASP A 859 24.16 -14.10 2.73
CA ASP A 859 23.78 -14.43 4.10
C ASP A 859 23.29 -13.21 4.89
N VAL A 860 23.98 -12.07 4.75
CA VAL A 860 23.52 -10.79 5.32
C VAL A 860 22.19 -10.37 4.69
N LEU A 861 22.04 -10.50 3.36
CA LEU A 861 20.78 -10.17 2.68
C LEU A 861 19.62 -11.09 3.14
N ASN A 862 19.91 -12.34 3.46
CA ASN A 862 18.96 -13.29 4.03
C ASN A 862 18.73 -13.11 5.54
N GLY A 863 19.38 -12.14 6.18
CA GLY A 863 19.21 -11.82 7.61
C GLY A 863 19.89 -12.82 8.55
N LYS A 864 20.91 -13.54 8.10
CA LYS A 864 21.74 -14.35 9.01
C LYS A 864 22.65 -13.42 9.80
N ASN A 865 22.75 -13.67 11.10
CA ASN A 865 23.77 -13.04 11.93
C ASN A 865 25.13 -13.60 11.51
N VAL A 866 25.85 -12.85 10.69
CA VAL A 866 27.26 -13.10 10.45
C VAL A 866 27.97 -12.62 11.70
N THR A 867 28.62 -13.54 12.42
CA THR A 867 29.54 -13.20 13.50
C THR A 867 30.66 -12.37 12.87
N MET A 868 30.56 -11.05 12.97
CA MET A 868 31.47 -10.08 12.38
C MET A 868 32.54 -9.66 13.37
#